data_AF-A0A7R9SM99-F1
#
_entry.id   AF-A0A7R9SM99-F1
#
_cell.length_a   1.000
_cell.length_b   1.000
_cell.length_c   1.000
_cell.angle_alpha   90.00
_cell.angle_beta   90.00
_cell.angle_gamma   90.00
#
_symmetry.space_group_name_H-M   'P 1'
#
loop_
_entity.id
_entity.type
_entity.pdbx_description
1 polymer ?
#
loop_
_entity_poly.entity_id
_entity_poly.type
_entity_poly.pdbx_seq_one_letter_code
_entity_poly.pdbx_strand_id
1 'polypeptide(L)'
;LCLKLVQGEDLTLKDLIRLIMETELPQGLFLNILKEIKSLASDGVMASMDLIKNLESLLVDPSPSQPLVNRNSIIGLYIRRLFLAYDKLSFERVIQVYECYKEYYESDRKMIEGYLCEPASSKPLEQISRLHGGTVRLREPILQSSRRQAEYFLGVQAGLLTADETKALPPPLLQSSLNKLLSNPNLTHHVHFLSYVNCMRVKEYLGSLHSLYHSFDWPPNAGFPETSSVPSTGKQYLADDPSRPYRYASLSLATLHSTFNHKELAKSALEDAITMALEANDNVCLQHALAWMYCLESKDKLLRVSKSIQRCKDLSLCYLTSLGILTCCKLLDSQGGRPNKIFEFLGACDIRNCQHSMLELMCTSYSVKSALWRMYGLKNMELLSSQLLLHMNTCDPSRGQLVFSGEPTCLAGCSVAHSLAQQGYYTESHLVLDHLKRQFPWPNSNSKIWTNCTQTVKIQRALLGGNWRECQKYITCLYSVDPWESNYWRIVLLLHEGNLQQSLQEVDNLIKATASETDLKNYKQILLVILKGTVFSVAGQSQTAMLFFVEALIACQKLYFHYLEAITLLHIAQVQICLGFYHKALELINSCNLTMLTNGSMYDRSKFQFLWARCILASSHVKSTKERSAVLTEAIKLLEMSYNGLAQIGADYRARDVVYLMAVVYNELGHHEERNHCSKIMKTLDVKLPPVTSSILRMF
;
A
#
# COMPACT_ATOMS: atom_id res chain seq x y z
N LEU A 1 9.26 33.89 -10.32
CA LEU A 1 7.91 34.50 -10.24
C LEU A 1 7.10 34.32 -11.52
N CYS A 2 7.54 34.87 -12.65
CA CYS A 2 6.74 34.91 -13.89
C CYS A 2 6.24 33.53 -14.37
N LEU A 3 7.06 32.48 -14.34
CA LEU A 3 6.61 31.13 -14.70
C LEU A 3 5.48 30.60 -13.79
N LYS A 4 5.56 30.90 -12.49
CA LYS A 4 4.54 30.51 -11.49
C LYS A 4 3.23 31.28 -11.70
N LEU A 5 3.30 32.55 -12.11
CA LEU A 5 2.12 33.36 -12.46
C LEU A 5 1.48 32.92 -13.78
N VAL A 6 2.29 32.60 -14.79
CA VAL A 6 1.81 32.14 -16.11
C VAL A 6 1.11 30.78 -16.05
N GLN A 7 1.56 29.89 -15.14
CA GLN A 7 0.97 28.55 -14.95
C GLN A 7 0.01 28.47 -13.74
N GLY A 8 -0.11 29.56 -12.98
CA GLY A 8 -0.85 29.61 -11.72
C GLY A 8 -2.36 29.75 -11.89
N GLU A 9 -3.06 29.65 -10.77
CA GLU A 9 -4.48 30.00 -10.67
C GLU A 9 -4.68 31.52 -10.71
N ASP A 10 -5.90 31.94 -11.05
CA ASP A 10 -6.27 33.35 -11.04
C ASP A 10 -6.23 33.88 -9.60
N LEU A 11 -5.41 34.91 -9.38
CA LEU A 11 -5.20 35.51 -8.06
C LEU A 11 -6.08 36.74 -7.90
N THR A 12 -6.48 37.02 -6.67
CA THR A 12 -7.01 38.35 -6.33
C THR A 12 -5.91 39.40 -6.41
N LEU A 13 -6.27 40.66 -6.63
CA LEU A 13 -5.31 41.75 -6.77
C LEU A 13 -4.46 41.91 -5.51
N LYS A 14 -5.07 41.77 -4.34
CA LYS A 14 -4.40 41.69 -3.04
C LYS A 14 -3.35 40.58 -2.97
N ASP A 15 -3.69 39.36 -3.37
CA ASP A 15 -2.77 38.21 -3.32
C ASP A 15 -1.63 38.35 -4.34
N LEU A 16 -1.91 38.92 -5.53
CA LEU A 16 -0.90 39.24 -6.53
C LEU A 16 0.12 40.24 -5.99
N ILE A 17 -0.34 41.34 -5.36
CA ILE A 17 0.54 42.36 -4.79
C ILE A 17 1.40 41.77 -3.67
N ARG A 18 0.84 40.95 -2.78
CA ARG A 18 1.60 40.24 -1.73
C ARG A 18 2.71 39.37 -2.34
N LEU A 19 2.38 38.58 -3.35
CA LEU A 19 3.33 37.69 -4.03
C LEU A 19 4.47 38.47 -4.69
N ILE A 20 4.17 39.64 -5.27
CA ILE A 20 5.17 40.54 -5.86
C ILE A 20 6.07 41.16 -4.78
N MET A 21 5.50 41.56 -3.63
CA MET A 21 6.26 42.11 -2.50
C MET A 21 7.22 41.07 -1.88
N GLU A 22 6.81 39.81 -1.78
CA GLU A 22 7.65 38.71 -1.27
C GLU A 22 8.88 38.41 -2.16
N THR A 23 8.87 38.85 -3.42
CA THR A 23 9.95 38.57 -4.38
C THR A 23 11.07 39.60 -4.47
N GLU A 24 11.08 40.61 -3.58
CA GLU A 24 12.15 41.62 -3.47
C GLU A 24 12.49 42.32 -4.82
N LEU A 25 11.47 42.67 -5.61
CA LEU A 25 11.69 43.45 -6.84
C LEU A 25 12.21 44.86 -6.52
N PRO A 26 12.99 45.49 -7.42
CA PRO A 26 13.40 46.88 -7.28
C PRO A 26 12.19 47.79 -7.07
N GLN A 27 12.23 48.66 -6.06
CA GLN A 27 11.09 49.52 -5.68
C GLN A 27 10.54 50.36 -6.85
N GLY A 28 11.41 50.81 -7.75
CA GLY A 28 10.98 51.54 -8.95
C GLY A 28 10.13 50.70 -9.92
N LEU A 29 10.44 49.41 -10.07
CA LEU A 29 9.68 48.50 -10.94
C LEU A 29 8.34 48.11 -10.30
N PHE A 30 8.31 47.94 -8.97
CA PHE A 30 7.08 47.72 -8.21
C PHE A 30 6.11 48.91 -8.33
N LEU A 31 6.60 50.14 -8.12
CA LEU A 31 5.79 51.35 -8.26
C LEU A 31 5.31 51.56 -9.70
N ASN A 32 6.12 51.23 -10.71
CA ASN A 32 5.71 51.30 -12.11
C ASN A 32 4.59 50.29 -12.42
N ILE A 33 4.67 49.05 -11.92
CA ILE A 33 3.59 48.06 -12.08
C ILE A 33 2.28 48.57 -11.46
N LEU A 34 2.34 49.14 -10.26
CA LEU A 34 1.15 49.69 -9.61
C LEU A 34 0.56 50.90 -10.35
N LYS A 35 1.42 51.74 -10.94
CA LYS A 35 0.98 52.87 -11.78
C LYS A 35 0.32 52.39 -13.07
N GLU A 36 0.88 51.39 -13.75
CA GLU A 36 0.30 50.79 -14.96
C GLU A 36 -1.05 50.10 -14.67
N ILE A 37 -1.17 49.38 -13.56
CA ILE A 37 -2.46 48.79 -13.13
C ILE A 37 -3.51 49.89 -12.89
N LYS A 38 -3.10 51.03 -12.34
CA LYS A 38 -3.99 52.17 -12.11
C LYS A 38 -4.38 52.88 -13.42
N SER A 39 -3.43 53.14 -14.32
CA SER A 39 -3.71 53.79 -15.62
C SER A 39 -4.65 52.94 -16.48
N LEU A 40 -4.45 51.62 -16.50
CA LEU A 40 -5.33 50.69 -17.20
C LEU A 40 -6.79 50.75 -16.72
N ALA A 41 -7.05 51.12 -15.46
CA ALA A 41 -8.40 51.26 -14.92
C ALA A 41 -9.00 52.67 -15.16
N SER A 42 -8.17 53.71 -15.33
CA SER A 42 -8.61 55.09 -15.56
C SER A 42 -8.79 55.47 -17.02
N ASP A 43 -8.00 54.87 -17.92
CA ASP A 43 -7.79 55.39 -19.28
C ASP A 43 -8.72 54.77 -20.34
N GLY A 44 -9.71 53.97 -19.90
CA GLY A 44 -10.76 53.42 -20.77
C GLY A 44 -10.32 52.21 -21.59
N VAL A 45 -11.24 51.71 -22.43
CA VAL A 45 -11.06 50.49 -23.25
C VAL A 45 -9.91 50.62 -24.28
N MET A 46 -9.52 51.85 -24.63
CA MET A 46 -8.38 52.08 -25.53
C MET A 46 -7.05 51.65 -24.89
N ALA A 47 -6.88 51.86 -23.58
CA ALA A 47 -5.67 51.47 -22.87
C ALA A 47 -5.45 49.95 -22.85
N SER A 48 -6.53 49.15 -22.76
CA SER A 48 -6.43 47.69 -22.84
C SER A 48 -6.05 47.20 -24.24
N MET A 49 -6.56 47.86 -25.29
CA MET A 49 -6.17 47.57 -26.68
C MET A 49 -4.71 47.95 -26.95
N ASP A 50 -4.25 49.09 -26.44
CA ASP A 50 -2.87 49.55 -26.62
C ASP A 50 -1.88 48.67 -25.86
N LEU A 51 -2.24 48.19 -24.65
CA LEU A 51 -1.42 47.24 -23.90
C LEU A 51 -1.18 45.94 -24.68
N ILE A 52 -2.21 45.40 -25.34
CA ILE A 52 -2.09 44.14 -26.08
C ILE A 52 -1.25 44.31 -27.36
N LYS A 53 -1.39 45.44 -28.05
CA LYS A 53 -0.52 45.80 -29.17
C LYS A 53 0.93 46.01 -28.74
N ASN A 54 1.17 46.64 -27.59
CA ASN A 54 2.51 46.81 -27.03
C ASN A 54 3.13 45.45 -26.67
N LEU A 55 2.35 44.53 -26.11
CA LEU A 55 2.79 43.16 -25.84
C LEU A 55 3.13 42.37 -27.12
N GLU A 56 2.41 42.61 -28.21
CA GLU A 56 2.75 42.04 -29.52
C GLU A 56 4.07 42.60 -30.06
N SER A 57 4.32 43.89 -29.90
CA SER A 57 5.58 44.53 -30.36
C SER A 57 6.83 43.95 -29.68
N LEU A 58 6.70 43.39 -28.47
CA LEU A 58 7.78 42.68 -27.77
C LEU A 58 8.17 41.35 -28.45
N LEU A 59 7.32 40.83 -29.34
CA LEU A 59 7.54 39.60 -30.12
C LEU A 59 7.96 39.88 -31.57
N VAL A 60 7.86 41.12 -32.03
CA VAL A 60 8.15 41.54 -33.40
C VAL A 60 9.53 42.19 -33.43
N ASP A 61 10.38 41.79 -34.38
CA ASP A 61 11.75 42.29 -34.52
C ASP A 61 11.77 43.80 -34.86
N PRO A 62 12.25 44.68 -33.97
CA PRO A 62 12.60 46.03 -34.33
C PRO A 62 14.13 46.07 -34.50
N SER A 63 14.63 45.83 -35.71
CA SER A 63 16.06 45.95 -36.12
C SER A 63 17.03 44.89 -35.53
N PRO A 64 18.34 44.82 -35.90
CA PRO A 64 19.21 43.63 -35.76
C PRO A 64 19.73 43.39 -34.33
N SER A 65 18.93 43.69 -33.32
CA SER A 65 19.15 43.35 -31.93
C SER A 65 18.26 42.17 -31.53
N GLN A 66 18.78 41.28 -30.68
CA GLN A 66 18.04 40.11 -30.20
C GLN A 66 16.69 40.53 -29.58
N PRO A 67 15.58 39.88 -29.94
CA PRO A 67 14.27 40.17 -29.34
C PRO A 67 14.31 39.91 -27.83
N LEU A 68 13.70 40.80 -27.05
CA LEU A 68 13.62 40.67 -25.58
C LEU A 68 12.93 39.37 -25.16
N VAL A 69 11.95 38.91 -25.96
CA VAL A 69 11.24 37.63 -25.75
C VAL A 69 11.21 36.83 -27.05
N ASN A 70 11.79 35.64 -27.03
CA ASN A 70 11.73 34.72 -28.17
C ASN A 70 10.30 34.16 -28.35
N ARG A 71 9.78 34.17 -29.59
CA ARG A 71 8.45 33.64 -29.98
C ARG A 71 8.21 32.17 -29.60
N ASN A 72 9.29 31.39 -29.47
CA ASN A 72 9.25 29.96 -29.10
C ASN A 72 9.45 29.72 -27.59
N SER A 73 9.75 30.76 -26.82
CA SER A 73 9.84 30.67 -25.36
C SER A 73 8.47 30.48 -24.72
N ILE A 74 8.41 29.98 -23.48
CA ILE A 74 7.16 29.80 -22.72
C ILE A 74 6.38 31.12 -22.59
N ILE A 75 7.09 32.23 -22.35
CA ILE A 75 6.52 33.57 -22.24
C ILE A 75 6.03 34.04 -23.61
N GLY A 76 6.82 33.82 -24.67
CA GLY A 76 6.40 34.14 -26.04
C GLY A 76 5.14 33.38 -26.47
N LEU A 77 5.02 32.09 -26.14
CA LEU A 77 3.81 31.30 -26.38
C LEU A 77 2.61 31.78 -25.57
N TYR A 78 2.82 32.27 -24.34
CA TYR A 78 1.76 32.85 -23.52
C TYR A 78 1.24 34.16 -24.13
N ILE A 79 2.13 35.09 -24.49
CA ILE A 79 1.77 36.37 -25.12
C ILE A 79 1.03 36.14 -26.44
N ARG A 80 1.52 35.21 -27.29
CA ARG A 80 0.84 34.85 -28.55
C ARG A 80 -0.56 34.30 -28.33
N ARG A 81 -0.78 33.49 -27.29
CA ARG A 81 -2.11 32.96 -26.96
C ARG A 81 -3.04 34.06 -26.48
N LEU A 82 -2.55 34.97 -25.63
CA LEU A 82 -3.32 36.11 -25.12
C LEU A 82 -3.74 37.02 -26.28
N PHE A 83 -2.81 37.34 -27.18
CA PHE A 83 -3.09 38.12 -28.38
C PHE A 83 -4.14 37.45 -29.27
N LEU A 84 -3.95 36.17 -29.64
CA LEU A 84 -4.91 35.42 -30.47
C LEU A 84 -6.28 35.25 -29.82
N ALA A 85 -6.35 35.18 -28.48
CA ALA A 85 -7.61 35.10 -27.76
C ALA A 85 -8.33 36.45 -27.77
N TYR A 86 -7.59 37.55 -27.59
CA TYR A 86 -8.15 38.91 -27.59
C TYR A 86 -8.61 39.36 -28.98
N ASP A 87 -7.83 39.06 -30.04
CA ASP A 87 -8.17 39.40 -31.43
C ASP A 87 -9.45 38.70 -31.93
N LYS A 88 -9.79 37.56 -31.33
CA LYS A 88 -11.05 36.83 -31.61
C LYS A 88 -12.28 37.39 -30.89
N LEU A 89 -12.10 38.31 -29.94
CA LEU A 89 -13.23 38.89 -29.20
C LEU A 89 -13.96 39.92 -30.06
N SER A 90 -15.30 39.92 -30.02
CA SER A 90 -16.07 41.05 -30.53
C SER A 90 -15.87 42.28 -29.64
N PHE A 91 -16.11 43.48 -30.18
CA PHE A 91 -15.98 44.72 -29.42
C PHE A 91 -16.82 44.74 -28.13
N GLU A 92 -18.03 44.17 -28.16
CA GLU A 92 -18.87 43.99 -26.97
C GLU A 92 -18.20 43.14 -25.88
N ARG A 93 -17.51 42.06 -26.28
CA ARG A 93 -16.77 41.21 -25.34
C ARG A 93 -15.52 41.89 -24.80
N VAL A 94 -14.87 42.73 -25.61
CA VAL A 94 -13.73 43.56 -25.17
C VAL A 94 -14.18 44.56 -24.09
N ILE A 95 -15.34 45.19 -24.25
CA ILE A 95 -15.93 46.06 -23.22
C ILE A 95 -16.19 45.27 -21.93
N GLN A 96 -16.79 44.08 -22.03
CA GLN A 96 -17.03 43.22 -20.85
C GLN A 96 -15.74 42.83 -20.13
N VAL A 97 -14.66 42.50 -20.87
CA VAL A 97 -13.35 42.21 -20.26
C VAL A 97 -12.81 43.43 -19.51
N TYR A 98 -12.97 44.62 -20.08
CA TYR A 98 -12.57 45.87 -19.42
C TYR A 98 -13.41 46.17 -18.17
N GLU A 99 -14.72 45.95 -18.23
CA GLU A 99 -15.61 46.10 -17.06
C GLU A 99 -15.23 45.13 -15.93
N CYS A 100 -15.01 43.85 -16.25
CA CYS A 100 -14.51 42.86 -15.29
C CYS A 100 -13.15 43.27 -14.68
N TYR A 101 -12.24 43.83 -15.48
CA TYR A 101 -10.96 44.33 -14.99
C TYR A 101 -11.15 45.53 -14.04
N LYS A 102 -12.07 46.43 -14.36
CA LYS A 102 -12.40 47.58 -13.52
C LYS A 102 -12.99 47.15 -12.18
N GLU A 103 -13.91 46.19 -12.16
CA GLU A 103 -14.45 45.59 -10.93
C GLU A 103 -13.35 44.91 -10.10
N TYR A 104 -12.45 44.19 -10.77
CA TYR A 104 -11.28 43.56 -10.14
C TYR A 104 -10.34 44.59 -9.50
N TYR A 105 -10.12 45.74 -10.14
CA TYR A 105 -9.34 46.85 -9.59
C TYR A 105 -10.06 47.55 -8.43
N GLU A 106 -11.36 47.83 -8.57
CA GLU A 106 -12.16 48.53 -7.56
C GLU A 106 -12.26 47.76 -6.25
N SER A 107 -12.26 46.42 -6.33
CA SER A 107 -12.29 45.53 -5.16
C SER A 107 -11.16 45.79 -4.15
N ASP A 108 -9.96 46.16 -4.62
CA ASP A 108 -8.77 46.40 -3.79
C ASP A 108 -8.15 47.80 -3.97
N ARG A 109 -8.88 48.75 -4.57
CA ARG A 109 -8.40 50.10 -4.94
C ARG A 109 -7.72 50.86 -3.79
N LYS A 110 -8.32 50.83 -2.59
CA LYS A 110 -7.79 51.54 -1.40
C LYS A 110 -6.40 51.05 -0.98
N MET A 111 -6.11 49.78 -1.21
CA MET A 111 -4.79 49.20 -0.92
C MET A 111 -3.73 49.76 -1.87
N ILE A 112 -4.04 49.81 -3.17
CA ILE A 112 -3.12 50.31 -4.20
C ILE A 112 -2.86 51.82 -4.04
N GLU A 113 -3.91 52.60 -3.78
CA GLU A 113 -3.78 54.03 -3.53
C GLU A 113 -2.95 54.33 -2.27
N GLY A 114 -3.02 53.47 -1.24
CA GLY A 114 -2.15 53.56 -0.06
C GLY A 114 -0.66 53.42 -0.38
N TYR A 115 -0.28 52.46 -1.23
CA TYR A 115 1.12 52.27 -1.66
C TYR A 115 1.64 53.36 -2.60
N LEU A 116 0.75 54.02 -3.36
CA LEU A 116 1.13 55.10 -4.28
C LEU A 116 1.24 56.46 -3.58
N CYS A 117 0.66 56.63 -2.39
CA CYS A 117 0.64 57.89 -1.63
C CYS A 117 1.70 57.99 -0.52
N GLU A 118 2.36 56.91 -0.09
CA GLU A 118 3.42 56.97 0.93
C GLU A 118 4.80 57.36 0.34
N PRO A 119 5.48 58.39 0.87
CA PRO A 119 6.81 58.79 0.40
C PRO A 119 7.90 57.84 0.91
N ALA A 120 8.46 57.01 0.01
CA ALA A 120 9.81 56.41 -0.08
C ALA A 120 10.68 56.11 1.17
N SER A 121 10.18 56.12 2.41
CA SER A 121 11.03 56.09 3.61
C SER A 121 10.57 55.17 4.76
N SER A 122 9.39 54.56 4.70
CA SER A 122 8.98 53.52 5.67
C SER A 122 9.07 52.13 5.04
N LYS A 123 9.82 51.23 5.67
CA LYS A 123 9.87 49.82 5.26
C LYS A 123 8.44 49.24 5.30
N PRO A 124 7.97 48.51 4.26
CA PRO A 124 6.60 47.97 4.19
C PRO A 124 6.28 46.85 5.20
N LEU A 125 7.18 46.56 6.15
CA LEU A 125 7.09 45.39 7.04
C LEU A 125 6.26 45.61 8.30
N GLU A 126 6.05 46.86 8.75
CA GLU A 126 5.37 47.14 10.04
C GLU A 126 3.85 47.34 9.94
N GLN A 127 3.27 47.58 8.75
CA GLN A 127 1.81 47.67 8.59
C GLN A 127 1.11 46.30 8.49
N ILE A 128 1.87 45.20 8.38
CA ILE A 128 1.36 43.83 8.22
C ILE A 128 0.70 43.30 9.51
N SER A 129 1.09 43.80 10.68
CA SER A 129 0.60 43.31 11.98
C SER A 129 -0.84 43.73 12.31
N ARG A 130 -1.39 44.78 11.67
CA ARG A 130 -2.74 45.29 11.99
C ARG A 130 -3.89 44.62 11.22
N LEU A 131 -3.58 43.77 10.23
CA LEU A 131 -4.58 43.03 9.44
C LEU A 131 -4.67 41.53 9.80
N HIS A 132 -3.93 41.09 10.82
CA HIS A 132 -3.88 39.69 11.28
C HIS A 132 -5.12 39.20 12.06
N GLY A 133 -6.21 39.98 12.08
CA GLY A 133 -7.48 39.63 12.72
C GLY A 133 -8.55 39.23 11.71
N GLY A 134 -8.30 38.17 10.93
CA GLY A 134 -9.28 37.63 9.98
C GLY A 134 -9.08 36.15 9.84
N THR A 135 -9.91 35.38 10.54
CA THR A 135 -10.08 33.92 10.40
C THR A 135 -9.87 33.46 8.96
N VAL A 136 -9.03 32.43 8.78
CA VAL A 136 -8.89 31.66 7.55
C VAL A 136 -10.27 31.15 7.14
N ARG A 137 -11.00 31.94 6.35
CA ARG A 137 -12.17 31.47 5.64
C ARG A 137 -11.64 30.55 4.56
N LEU A 138 -12.09 29.30 4.59
CA LEU A 138 -11.91 28.33 3.51
C LEU A 138 -12.16 29.04 2.17
N ARG A 139 -11.13 29.09 1.32
CA ARG A 139 -11.18 29.70 -0.02
C ARG A 139 -12.33 29.08 -0.80
N GLU A 140 -13.36 29.87 -1.09
CA GLU A 140 -14.26 29.53 -2.18
C GLU A 140 -13.49 29.74 -3.49
N PRO A 141 -13.35 28.73 -4.35
CA PRO A 141 -12.68 28.89 -5.64
C PRO A 141 -13.48 29.91 -6.46
N ILE A 142 -12.76 30.91 -6.96
CA ILE A 142 -13.28 31.99 -7.81
C ILE A 142 -13.97 31.36 -9.03
N LEU A 143 -15.09 31.97 -9.42
CA LEU A 143 -16.23 31.41 -10.14
C LEU A 143 -15.97 30.89 -11.57
N GLN A 144 -14.77 31.00 -12.16
CA GLN A 144 -14.51 30.62 -13.56
C GLN A 144 -13.05 30.18 -13.76
N SER A 145 -12.71 28.95 -13.40
CA SER A 145 -11.40 28.38 -13.74
C SER A 145 -11.23 28.30 -15.26
N SER A 146 -10.12 28.80 -15.79
CA SER A 146 -9.80 28.62 -17.22
C SER A 146 -9.72 27.13 -17.58
N ARG A 147 -9.97 26.79 -18.85
CA ARG A 147 -9.91 25.39 -19.33
C ARG A 147 -8.62 24.67 -18.92
N ARG A 148 -7.47 25.35 -19.04
CA ARG A 148 -6.15 24.75 -18.73
C ARG A 148 -5.91 24.59 -17.25
N GLN A 149 -6.38 25.53 -16.42
CA GLN A 149 -6.32 25.39 -14.97
C GLN A 149 -7.22 24.24 -14.51
N ALA A 150 -8.41 24.09 -15.12
CA ALA A 150 -9.29 22.96 -14.85
C ALA A 150 -8.66 21.62 -15.29
N GLU A 151 -8.08 21.53 -16.50
CA GLU A 151 -7.34 20.34 -16.96
C GLU A 151 -6.15 20.02 -16.04
N TYR A 152 -5.40 21.04 -15.63
CA TYR A 152 -4.29 20.89 -14.68
C TYR A 152 -4.76 20.40 -13.32
N PHE A 153 -5.82 21.01 -12.77
CA PHE A 153 -6.43 20.59 -11.50
C PHE A 153 -6.90 19.14 -11.57
N LEU A 154 -7.62 18.74 -12.63
CA LEU A 154 -8.07 17.37 -12.84
C LEU A 154 -6.89 16.40 -12.93
N GLY A 155 -5.84 16.76 -13.67
CA GLY A 155 -4.62 15.94 -13.79
C GLY A 155 -3.86 15.79 -12.48
N VAL A 156 -3.74 16.87 -11.70
CA VAL A 156 -3.11 16.86 -10.38
C VAL A 156 -3.92 16.00 -9.41
N GLN A 157 -5.24 16.18 -9.35
CA GLN A 157 -6.10 15.38 -8.47
C GLN A 157 -6.09 13.90 -8.88
N ALA A 158 -6.12 13.58 -10.18
CA ALA A 158 -5.99 12.20 -10.65
C ALA A 158 -4.64 11.57 -10.25
N GLY A 159 -3.53 12.31 -10.41
CA GLY A 159 -2.21 11.85 -9.97
C GLY A 159 -2.09 11.71 -8.44
N LEU A 160 -2.75 12.57 -7.67
CA LEU A 160 -2.83 12.44 -6.22
C LEU A 160 -3.63 11.22 -5.81
N LEU A 161 -4.79 10.97 -6.43
CA LEU A 161 -5.60 9.79 -6.12
C LEU A 161 -4.89 8.46 -6.39
N THR A 162 -4.03 8.41 -7.42
CA THR A 162 -3.24 7.20 -7.71
C THR A 162 -2.00 7.05 -6.83
N ALA A 163 -1.34 8.15 -6.48
CA ALA A 163 -0.09 8.12 -5.71
C ALA A 163 -0.30 8.15 -4.19
N ASP A 164 -1.15 9.04 -3.69
CA ASP A 164 -1.43 9.25 -2.27
C ASP A 164 -2.82 9.87 -2.06
N GLU A 165 -3.78 9.01 -1.73
CA GLU A 165 -5.17 9.42 -1.50
C GLU A 165 -5.34 10.46 -0.39
N THR A 166 -4.42 10.55 0.57
CA THR A 166 -4.55 11.47 1.71
C THR A 166 -4.17 12.90 1.38
N LYS A 167 -3.29 13.08 0.39
CA LYS A 167 -2.92 14.41 -0.13
C LYS A 167 -3.95 14.94 -1.14
N ALA A 168 -4.79 14.06 -1.70
CA ALA A 168 -5.90 14.46 -2.53
C ALA A 168 -6.97 15.21 -1.71
N LEU A 169 -7.81 16.00 -2.40
CA LEU A 169 -8.91 16.68 -1.72
C LEU A 169 -9.88 15.66 -1.08
N PRO A 170 -10.45 15.95 0.10
CA PRO A 170 -11.47 15.11 0.71
C PRO A 170 -12.65 14.83 -0.24
N PRO A 171 -13.25 13.62 -0.19
CA PRO A 171 -14.34 13.22 -1.09
C PRO A 171 -15.46 14.24 -1.31
N PRO A 172 -16.06 14.86 -0.27
CA PRO A 172 -17.15 15.81 -0.47
C PRO A 172 -16.66 17.13 -1.10
N LEU A 173 -15.47 17.59 -0.71
CA LEU A 173 -14.89 18.83 -1.25
C LEU A 173 -14.48 18.65 -2.72
N LEU A 174 -13.90 17.50 -3.07
CA LEU A 174 -13.58 17.16 -4.45
C LEU A 174 -14.86 17.12 -5.29
N GLN A 175 -15.90 16.42 -4.82
CA GLN A 175 -17.17 16.35 -5.56
C GLN A 175 -17.81 17.72 -5.77
N SER A 176 -17.80 18.58 -4.75
CA SER A 176 -18.31 19.95 -4.87
C SER A 176 -17.53 20.77 -5.90
N SER A 177 -16.22 20.56 -5.99
CA SER A 177 -15.35 21.23 -6.96
C SER A 177 -15.59 20.70 -8.38
N LEU A 178 -15.79 19.38 -8.53
CA LEU A 178 -16.15 18.76 -9.80
C LEU A 178 -17.50 19.25 -10.30
N ASN A 179 -18.51 19.33 -9.43
CA ASN A 179 -19.83 19.85 -9.80
C ASN A 179 -19.77 21.30 -10.30
N LYS A 180 -18.88 22.14 -9.73
CA LYS A 180 -18.64 23.50 -10.24
C LYS A 180 -18.02 23.47 -11.64
N LEU A 181 -17.09 22.55 -11.89
CA LEU A 181 -16.40 22.40 -13.18
C LEU A 181 -17.30 21.85 -14.31
N LEU A 182 -18.41 21.16 -13.98
CA LEU A 182 -19.40 20.71 -14.97
C LEU A 182 -20.05 21.86 -15.76
N SER A 183 -19.93 23.10 -15.28
CA SER A 183 -20.36 24.29 -16.03
C SER A 183 -19.61 24.46 -17.37
N ASN A 184 -18.47 23.77 -17.55
CA ASN A 184 -17.66 23.80 -18.77
C ASN A 184 -17.94 22.57 -19.66
N PRO A 185 -18.65 22.72 -20.81
CA PRO A 185 -19.10 21.58 -21.61
C PRO A 185 -17.96 20.74 -22.23
N ASN A 186 -16.79 21.34 -22.43
CA ASN A 186 -15.63 20.68 -23.06
C ASN A 186 -14.82 19.77 -22.13
N LEU A 187 -15.07 19.82 -20.81
CA LEU A 187 -14.32 19.06 -19.81
C LEU A 187 -15.17 18.02 -19.07
N THR A 188 -16.47 17.97 -19.39
CA THR A 188 -17.49 17.14 -18.74
C THR A 188 -17.06 15.68 -18.61
N HIS A 189 -16.44 15.09 -19.64
CA HIS A 189 -15.99 13.69 -19.59
C HIS A 189 -14.87 13.45 -18.59
N HIS A 190 -13.84 14.29 -18.55
CA HIS A 190 -12.74 14.18 -17.57
C HIS A 190 -13.25 14.40 -16.14
N VAL A 191 -14.20 15.32 -15.96
CA VAL A 191 -14.82 15.61 -14.66
C VAL A 191 -15.63 14.39 -14.17
N HIS A 192 -16.46 13.80 -15.03
CA HIS A 192 -17.21 12.59 -14.68
C HIS A 192 -16.32 11.38 -14.46
N PHE A 193 -15.23 11.22 -15.22
CA PHE A 193 -14.28 10.13 -14.98
C PHE A 193 -13.57 10.29 -13.62
N LEU A 194 -13.17 11.52 -13.24
CA LEU A 194 -12.61 11.77 -11.92
C LEU A 194 -13.64 11.60 -10.80
N SER A 195 -14.90 11.95 -11.05
CA SER A 195 -16.05 11.66 -10.17
C SER A 195 -16.23 10.15 -9.97
N TYR A 196 -16.11 9.36 -11.04
CA TYR A 196 -16.12 7.89 -10.96
C TYR A 196 -15.01 7.37 -10.03
N VAL A 197 -13.76 7.81 -10.20
CA VAL A 197 -12.64 7.42 -9.33
C VAL A 197 -12.86 7.90 -7.88
N ASN A 198 -13.44 9.08 -7.70
CA ASN A 198 -13.79 9.62 -6.39
C ASN A 198 -14.86 8.77 -5.66
N CYS A 199 -15.90 8.33 -6.37
CA CYS A 199 -16.92 7.44 -5.80
C CYS A 199 -16.34 6.04 -5.53
N MET A 200 -15.44 5.56 -6.38
CA MET A 200 -14.73 4.28 -6.20
C MET A 200 -13.92 4.24 -4.91
N ARG A 201 -13.18 5.31 -4.56
CA ARG A 201 -12.41 5.35 -3.29
C ARG A 201 -13.31 5.30 -2.05
N VAL A 202 -14.55 5.82 -2.12
CA VAL A 202 -15.54 5.78 -1.03
C VAL A 202 -16.36 4.49 -1.03
N LYS A 203 -16.21 3.63 -2.06
CA LYS A 203 -17.00 2.41 -2.28
C LYS A 203 -18.48 2.69 -2.46
N GLU A 204 -18.80 3.79 -3.15
CA GLU A 204 -20.16 4.15 -3.53
C GLU A 204 -20.49 3.60 -4.93
N TYR A 205 -21.24 2.50 -4.97
CA TYR A 205 -21.53 1.80 -6.23
C TYR A 205 -22.36 2.63 -7.21
N LEU A 206 -23.52 3.13 -6.80
CA LEU A 206 -24.44 3.83 -7.72
C LEU A 206 -23.82 5.14 -8.26
N GLY A 207 -23.21 5.95 -7.41
CA GLY A 207 -22.52 7.18 -7.83
C GLY A 207 -21.39 6.91 -8.82
N SER A 208 -20.62 5.84 -8.61
CA SER A 208 -19.57 5.43 -9.55
C SER A 208 -20.12 4.98 -10.90
N LEU A 209 -21.20 4.19 -10.91
CA LEU A 209 -21.85 3.69 -12.12
C LEU A 209 -22.46 4.83 -12.94
N HIS A 210 -23.19 5.76 -12.31
CA HIS A 210 -23.74 6.94 -12.99
C HIS A 210 -22.65 7.84 -13.56
N SER A 211 -21.59 8.11 -12.79
CA SER A 211 -20.47 8.93 -13.25
C SER A 211 -19.73 8.27 -14.41
N LEU A 212 -19.61 6.94 -14.40
CA LEU A 212 -18.97 6.19 -15.47
C LEU A 212 -19.74 6.29 -16.79
N TYR A 213 -21.05 6.03 -16.78
CA TYR A 213 -21.88 6.18 -17.99
C TYR A 213 -21.81 7.60 -18.54
N HIS A 214 -21.98 8.61 -17.71
CA HIS A 214 -21.87 10.01 -18.14
C HIS A 214 -20.49 10.39 -18.67
N SER A 215 -19.42 9.71 -18.28
CA SER A 215 -18.08 9.96 -18.85
C SER A 215 -17.93 9.44 -20.28
N PHE A 216 -18.67 8.38 -20.65
CA PHE A 216 -18.56 7.71 -21.95
C PHE A 216 -19.75 7.99 -22.89
N ASP A 217 -20.86 8.55 -22.41
CA ASP A 217 -22.02 8.96 -23.22
C ASP A 217 -21.74 10.15 -24.15
N TRP A 218 -20.64 10.88 -23.92
CA TRP A 218 -20.28 12.06 -24.72
C TRP A 218 -19.57 11.69 -26.04
N PRO A 219 -19.86 12.40 -27.14
CA PRO A 219 -19.36 12.03 -28.45
C PRO A 219 -17.82 12.07 -28.56
N PRO A 220 -17.21 11.16 -29.33
CA PRO A 220 -15.76 10.89 -29.39
C PRO A 220 -14.86 12.07 -29.79
N ASN A 221 -15.43 13.14 -30.35
CA ASN A 221 -14.68 14.32 -30.78
C ASN A 221 -14.23 15.24 -29.62
N ALA A 222 -14.63 14.95 -28.38
CA ALA A 222 -14.19 15.67 -27.19
C ALA A 222 -13.05 14.93 -26.46
N GLY A 223 -11.85 14.91 -27.04
CA GLY A 223 -10.60 14.83 -26.29
C GLY A 223 -10.28 13.52 -25.57
N PHE A 224 -10.19 12.39 -26.29
CA PHE A 224 -9.21 11.37 -25.90
C PHE A 224 -7.82 11.93 -26.23
N PRO A 225 -6.88 11.98 -25.27
CA PRO A 225 -5.51 12.36 -25.58
C PRO A 225 -4.96 11.40 -26.62
N GLU A 226 -4.40 11.94 -27.69
CA GLU A 226 -3.49 11.22 -28.57
C GLU A 226 -2.43 10.57 -27.66
N THR A 227 -2.59 9.28 -27.36
CA THR A 227 -1.51 8.50 -26.79
C THR A 227 -0.37 8.64 -27.76
N SER A 228 0.70 9.31 -27.33
CA SER A 228 1.93 9.52 -28.07
C SER A 228 2.45 8.19 -28.61
N SER A 229 1.98 7.80 -29.79
CA SER A 229 2.59 6.78 -30.60
C SER A 229 3.82 7.41 -31.21
N VAL A 230 4.97 6.87 -30.86
CA VAL A 230 6.23 7.00 -31.59
C VAL A 230 5.94 7.08 -33.10
N PRO A 231 6.56 8.00 -33.86
CA PRO A 231 6.37 8.07 -35.30
C PRO A 231 7.11 6.91 -35.96
N SER A 232 6.54 5.71 -35.92
CA SER A 232 6.94 4.60 -36.77
C SER A 232 5.91 4.44 -37.88
N THR A 233 6.27 5.02 -39.02
CA THR A 233 5.88 4.60 -40.38
C THR A 233 4.45 4.08 -40.55
N GLY A 234 3.57 4.97 -41.00
CA GLY A 234 2.46 4.65 -41.89
C GLY A 234 1.35 3.79 -41.30
N LYS A 235 0.44 4.42 -40.53
CA LYS A 235 -1.01 4.12 -40.49
C LYS A 235 -1.72 5.13 -39.58
N GLN A 236 -2.15 6.25 -40.17
CA GLN A 236 -2.95 7.33 -39.55
C GLN A 236 -4.44 6.95 -39.35
N TYR A 237 -4.83 5.67 -39.46
CA TYR A 237 -6.23 5.24 -39.55
C TYR A 237 -6.90 4.85 -38.21
N LEU A 238 -6.27 5.06 -37.05
CA LEU A 238 -6.83 4.63 -35.74
C LEU A 238 -7.34 5.79 -34.84
N ALA A 239 -7.22 7.04 -35.28
CA ALA A 239 -7.62 8.20 -34.48
C ALA A 239 -9.12 8.54 -34.59
N ASP A 240 -9.79 8.13 -35.66
CA ASP A 240 -11.16 8.56 -36.01
C ASP A 240 -12.23 7.45 -35.81
N ASP A 241 -11.97 6.43 -35.00
CA ASP A 241 -12.96 5.38 -34.73
C ASP A 241 -13.94 5.84 -33.62
N PRO A 242 -15.20 6.19 -33.95
CA PRO A 242 -16.17 6.65 -32.97
C PRO A 242 -16.55 5.56 -31.97
N SER A 243 -16.22 4.29 -32.25
CA SER A 243 -16.50 3.16 -31.36
C SER A 243 -15.46 2.99 -30.24
N ARG A 244 -14.28 3.63 -30.35
CA ARG A 244 -13.17 3.49 -29.40
C ARG A 244 -13.56 3.75 -27.93
N PRO A 245 -14.29 4.83 -27.58
CA PRO A 245 -14.66 5.10 -26.19
C PRO A 245 -15.49 3.97 -25.57
N TYR A 246 -16.41 3.38 -26.33
CA TYR A 246 -17.30 2.33 -25.84
C TYR A 246 -16.53 1.04 -25.46
N ARG A 247 -15.43 0.72 -26.16
CA ARG A 247 -14.56 -0.41 -25.79
C ARG A 247 -13.98 -0.25 -24.39
N TYR A 248 -13.44 0.94 -24.11
CA TYR A 248 -12.88 1.28 -22.80
C TYR A 248 -13.97 1.50 -21.74
N ALA A 249 -15.19 1.87 -22.15
CA ALA A 249 -16.35 1.95 -21.27
C ALA A 249 -16.72 0.55 -20.73
N SER A 250 -16.89 -0.44 -21.61
CA SER A 250 -17.17 -1.83 -21.21
C SER A 250 -16.06 -2.41 -20.34
N LEU A 251 -14.79 -2.12 -20.66
CA LEU A 251 -13.64 -2.52 -19.83
C LEU A 251 -13.65 -1.84 -18.45
N SER A 252 -13.98 -0.56 -18.38
CA SER A 252 -14.07 0.18 -17.12
C SER A 252 -15.26 -0.28 -16.28
N LEU A 253 -16.36 -0.67 -16.92
CA LEU A 253 -17.53 -1.27 -16.27
C LEU A 253 -17.20 -2.65 -15.68
N ALA A 254 -16.45 -3.48 -16.41
CA ALA A 254 -15.92 -4.74 -15.90
C ALA A 254 -15.01 -4.53 -14.68
N THR A 255 -14.15 -3.50 -14.73
CA THR A 255 -13.29 -3.09 -13.61
C THR A 255 -14.12 -2.68 -12.39
N LEU A 256 -15.15 -1.85 -12.60
CA LEU A 256 -16.08 -1.42 -11.56
C LEU A 256 -16.76 -2.64 -10.90
N HIS A 257 -17.40 -3.50 -11.68
CA HIS A 257 -18.05 -4.70 -11.13
C HIS A 257 -17.08 -5.63 -10.40
N SER A 258 -15.84 -5.76 -10.88
CA SER A 258 -14.79 -6.54 -10.22
C SER A 258 -14.44 -5.98 -8.84
N THR A 259 -14.28 -4.65 -8.72
CA THR A 259 -13.95 -4.00 -7.44
C THR A 259 -15.04 -4.12 -6.38
N PHE A 260 -16.31 -4.21 -6.79
CA PHE A 260 -17.45 -4.48 -5.92
C PHE A 260 -17.76 -5.98 -5.75
N ASN A 261 -16.89 -6.86 -6.25
CA ASN A 261 -17.00 -8.32 -6.16
C ASN A 261 -18.24 -8.92 -6.88
N HIS A 262 -18.79 -8.22 -7.88
CA HIS A 262 -19.87 -8.70 -8.76
C HIS A 262 -19.28 -9.52 -9.92
N LYS A 263 -18.80 -10.74 -9.63
CA LYS A 263 -18.01 -11.54 -10.59
C LYS A 263 -18.73 -11.86 -11.89
N GLU A 264 -20.00 -12.22 -11.85
CA GLU A 264 -20.78 -12.58 -13.04
C GLU A 264 -21.00 -11.37 -13.97
N LEU A 265 -21.37 -10.21 -13.40
CA LEU A 265 -21.54 -8.97 -14.15
C LEU A 265 -20.21 -8.46 -14.72
N ALA A 266 -19.12 -8.58 -13.94
CA ALA A 266 -17.78 -8.24 -14.41
C ALA A 266 -17.38 -9.10 -15.60
N LYS A 267 -17.72 -10.40 -15.57
CA LYS A 267 -17.44 -11.32 -16.68
C LYS A 267 -18.23 -10.96 -17.94
N SER A 268 -19.53 -10.72 -17.82
CA SER A 268 -20.38 -10.31 -18.94
C SER A 268 -19.87 -9.04 -19.61
N ALA A 269 -19.60 -7.99 -18.81
CA ALA A 269 -19.06 -6.72 -19.33
C ALA A 269 -17.67 -6.89 -19.98
N LEU A 270 -16.89 -7.86 -19.52
CA LEU A 270 -15.58 -8.16 -20.09
C LEU A 270 -15.69 -8.92 -21.42
N GLU A 271 -16.63 -9.85 -21.54
CA GLU A 271 -16.94 -10.54 -22.80
C GLU A 271 -17.35 -9.51 -23.87
N ASP A 272 -18.19 -8.54 -23.51
CA ASP A 272 -18.57 -7.41 -24.38
C ASP A 272 -17.34 -6.54 -24.75
N ALA A 273 -16.46 -6.24 -23.79
CA ALA A 273 -15.23 -5.50 -24.09
C ALA A 273 -14.32 -6.26 -25.08
N ILE A 274 -14.26 -7.59 -24.98
CA ILE A 274 -13.46 -8.44 -25.87
C ILE A 274 -14.07 -8.48 -27.27
N THR A 275 -15.38 -8.66 -27.41
CA THR A 275 -16.06 -8.68 -28.72
C THR A 275 -15.86 -7.36 -29.45
N MET A 276 -16.09 -6.24 -28.78
CA MET A 276 -15.88 -4.91 -29.37
C MET A 276 -14.42 -4.63 -29.72
N ALA A 277 -13.46 -5.12 -28.93
CA ALA A 277 -12.03 -5.01 -29.25
C ALA A 277 -11.62 -5.85 -30.46
N LEU A 278 -12.19 -7.05 -30.62
CA LEU A 278 -11.95 -7.93 -31.77
C LEU A 278 -12.57 -7.37 -33.05
N GLU A 279 -13.79 -6.86 -32.98
CA GLU A 279 -14.47 -6.21 -34.12
C GLU A 279 -13.68 -5.03 -34.67
N ALA A 280 -13.07 -4.23 -33.78
CA ALA A 280 -12.26 -3.09 -34.16
C ALA A 280 -10.76 -3.39 -34.38
N ASN A 281 -10.33 -4.66 -34.22
CA ASN A 281 -8.91 -5.06 -34.24
C ASN A 281 -8.00 -4.24 -33.28
N ASP A 282 -8.53 -3.80 -32.14
CA ASP A 282 -7.78 -3.07 -31.11
C ASP A 282 -7.03 -4.03 -30.18
N ASN A 283 -5.80 -4.36 -30.58
CA ASN A 283 -4.94 -5.27 -29.84
C ASN A 283 -4.58 -4.75 -28.43
N VAL A 284 -4.59 -3.44 -28.19
CA VAL A 284 -4.23 -2.85 -26.89
C VAL A 284 -5.37 -3.06 -25.90
N CYS A 285 -6.60 -2.70 -26.28
CA CYS A 285 -7.78 -2.94 -25.46
C CYS A 285 -7.96 -4.43 -25.17
N LEU A 286 -7.72 -5.29 -26.18
CA LEU A 286 -7.77 -6.73 -26.02
C LEU A 286 -6.79 -7.23 -24.94
N GLN A 287 -5.54 -6.76 -24.91
CA GLN A 287 -4.60 -7.17 -23.86
C GLN A 287 -5.04 -6.72 -22.46
N HIS A 288 -5.64 -5.52 -22.33
CA HIS A 288 -6.18 -5.06 -21.04
C HIS A 288 -7.38 -5.91 -20.60
N ALA A 289 -8.27 -6.26 -21.53
CA ALA A 289 -9.42 -7.12 -21.24
C ALA A 289 -8.97 -8.54 -20.85
N LEU A 290 -8.02 -9.13 -21.60
CA LEU A 290 -7.41 -10.42 -21.25
C LEU A 290 -6.71 -10.37 -19.88
N ALA A 291 -6.16 -9.21 -19.50
CA ALA A 291 -5.54 -9.05 -18.20
C ALA A 291 -6.55 -9.16 -17.05
N TRP A 292 -7.71 -8.53 -17.19
CA TRP A 292 -8.82 -8.70 -16.25
C TRP A 292 -9.42 -10.11 -16.27
N MET A 293 -9.41 -10.78 -17.43
CA MET A 293 -9.97 -12.12 -17.57
C MET A 293 -9.24 -13.15 -16.70
N TYR A 294 -7.91 -13.09 -16.60
CA TYR A 294 -7.17 -14.01 -15.74
C TYR A 294 -7.37 -13.74 -14.24
N CYS A 295 -7.77 -12.52 -13.86
CA CYS A 295 -8.13 -12.20 -12.48
C CYS A 295 -9.47 -12.82 -12.08
N LEU A 296 -10.44 -12.82 -13.01
CA LEU A 296 -11.80 -13.31 -12.76
C LEU A 296 -11.95 -14.83 -12.93
N GLU A 297 -11.26 -15.45 -13.89
CA GLU A 297 -11.42 -16.87 -14.19
C GLU A 297 -10.45 -17.78 -13.43
N SER A 298 -10.93 -18.89 -12.88
CA SER A 298 -10.11 -19.86 -12.12
C SER A 298 -9.32 -20.85 -12.97
N LYS A 299 -9.70 -21.07 -14.24
CA LYS A 299 -9.13 -22.12 -15.10
C LYS A 299 -7.90 -21.65 -15.87
N ASP A 300 -6.88 -22.52 -15.94
CA ASP A 300 -5.66 -22.37 -16.74
C ASP A 300 -4.96 -21.00 -16.65
N LYS A 301 -4.97 -20.38 -15.46
CA LYS A 301 -4.45 -19.03 -15.22
C LYS A 301 -3.00 -18.86 -15.71
N LEU A 302 -2.12 -19.80 -15.38
CA LEU A 302 -0.69 -19.68 -15.68
C LEU A 302 -0.40 -19.65 -17.19
N LEU A 303 -1.06 -20.51 -17.97
CA LEU A 303 -0.87 -20.58 -19.43
C LEU A 303 -1.39 -19.32 -20.13
N ARG A 304 -2.50 -18.76 -19.65
CA ARG A 304 -3.08 -17.53 -20.22
C ARG A 304 -2.22 -16.31 -19.89
N VAL A 305 -1.74 -16.21 -18.65
CA VAL A 305 -0.81 -15.16 -18.23
C VAL A 305 0.48 -15.22 -19.04
N SER A 306 1.08 -16.40 -19.22
CA SER A 306 2.33 -16.52 -20.00
C SER A 306 2.15 -16.11 -21.48
N LYS A 307 1.04 -16.48 -22.11
CA LYS A 307 0.70 -16.05 -23.48
C LYS A 307 0.45 -14.54 -23.57
N SER A 308 -0.26 -13.95 -22.61
CA SER A 308 -0.50 -12.49 -22.58
C SER A 308 0.79 -11.70 -22.39
N ILE A 309 1.72 -12.19 -21.55
CA ILE A 309 3.05 -11.58 -21.39
C ILE A 309 3.81 -11.55 -22.72
N GLN A 310 3.79 -12.65 -23.49
CA GLN A 310 4.46 -12.69 -24.80
C GLN A 310 3.85 -11.66 -25.76
N ARG A 311 2.52 -11.64 -25.90
CA ARG A 311 1.82 -10.67 -26.75
C ARG A 311 2.02 -9.22 -26.29
N CYS A 312 2.04 -8.96 -25.00
CA CYS A 312 2.31 -7.62 -24.46
C CYS A 312 3.75 -7.16 -24.75
N LYS A 313 4.72 -8.08 -24.75
CA LYS A 313 6.11 -7.77 -25.17
C LYS A 313 6.15 -7.40 -26.65
N ASP A 314 5.47 -8.16 -27.50
CA ASP A 314 5.40 -7.88 -28.95
C ASP A 314 4.78 -6.50 -29.23
N LEU A 315 3.76 -6.13 -28.46
CA LEU A 315 3.05 -4.84 -28.56
C LEU A 315 3.75 -3.70 -27.78
N SER A 316 4.91 -3.94 -27.15
CA SER A 316 5.64 -2.97 -26.30
C SER A 316 4.85 -2.40 -25.10
N LEU A 317 3.82 -3.11 -24.62
CA LEU A 317 3.00 -2.72 -23.47
C LEU A 317 3.74 -3.04 -22.16
N CYS A 318 4.59 -2.11 -21.74
CA CYS A 318 5.53 -2.32 -20.63
C CYS A 318 4.85 -2.51 -19.28
N TYR A 319 3.83 -1.69 -18.99
CA TYR A 319 3.03 -1.78 -17.75
C TYR A 319 2.34 -3.14 -17.60
N LEU A 320 1.56 -3.55 -18.61
CA LEU A 320 0.86 -4.84 -18.59
C LEU A 320 1.83 -6.02 -18.54
N THR A 321 2.99 -5.91 -19.20
CA THR A 321 3.98 -6.98 -19.11
C THR A 321 4.51 -7.13 -17.69
N SER A 322 4.89 -6.03 -17.03
CA SER A 322 5.38 -6.07 -15.65
C SER A 322 4.30 -6.57 -14.68
N LEU A 323 3.06 -6.09 -14.81
CA LEU A 323 1.92 -6.58 -14.04
C LEU A 323 1.69 -8.09 -14.28
N GLY A 324 1.74 -8.53 -15.53
CA GLY A 324 1.64 -9.94 -15.90
C GLY A 324 2.76 -10.79 -15.29
N ILE A 325 4.00 -10.29 -15.25
CA ILE A 325 5.12 -10.99 -14.61
C ILE A 325 4.88 -11.12 -13.09
N LEU A 326 4.43 -10.05 -12.42
CA LEU A 326 4.10 -10.08 -10.99
C LEU A 326 2.99 -11.10 -10.67
N THR A 327 1.93 -11.12 -11.48
CA THR A 327 0.83 -12.08 -11.31
C THR A 327 1.27 -13.51 -11.63
N CYS A 328 2.11 -13.70 -12.63
CA CYS A 328 2.75 -14.98 -12.94
C CYS A 328 3.56 -15.50 -11.75
N CYS A 329 4.36 -14.64 -11.10
CA CYS A 329 5.15 -15.03 -9.92
C CYS A 329 4.24 -15.49 -8.76
N LYS A 330 3.15 -14.78 -8.48
CA LYS A 330 2.15 -15.18 -7.48
C LYS A 330 1.51 -16.54 -7.81
N LEU A 331 1.23 -16.80 -9.09
CA LEU A 331 0.65 -18.08 -9.52
C LEU A 331 1.65 -19.23 -9.44
N LEU A 332 2.90 -19.00 -9.88
CA LEU A 332 3.97 -19.99 -9.80
C LEU A 332 4.24 -20.41 -8.35
N ASP A 333 4.22 -19.47 -7.42
CA ASP A 333 4.34 -19.76 -5.99
C ASP A 333 3.25 -20.73 -5.51
N SER A 334 1.99 -20.48 -5.86
CA SER A 334 0.89 -21.38 -5.48
C SER A 334 0.98 -22.78 -6.11
N GLN A 335 1.70 -22.95 -7.22
CA GLN A 335 1.90 -24.23 -7.90
C GLN A 335 3.21 -24.94 -7.51
N GLY A 336 4.04 -24.36 -6.64
CA GLY A 336 5.34 -24.93 -6.27
C GLY A 336 6.45 -24.67 -7.29
N GLY A 337 6.45 -23.49 -7.90
CA GLY A 337 7.55 -23.02 -8.75
C GLY A 337 8.85 -22.89 -7.96
N ARG A 338 9.99 -23.17 -8.60
CA ARG A 338 11.30 -23.06 -7.93
C ARG A 338 11.58 -21.59 -7.57
N PRO A 339 11.93 -21.27 -6.29
CA PRO A 339 12.14 -19.89 -5.85
C PRO A 339 13.17 -19.12 -6.68
N ASN A 340 14.28 -19.76 -7.07
CA ASN A 340 15.35 -19.12 -7.84
C ASN A 340 14.85 -18.54 -9.19
N LYS A 341 14.01 -19.29 -9.92
CA LYS A 341 13.43 -18.84 -11.18
C LYS A 341 12.42 -17.72 -10.97
N ILE A 342 11.64 -17.77 -9.88
CA ILE A 342 10.67 -16.72 -9.55
C ILE A 342 11.40 -15.40 -9.30
N PHE A 343 12.49 -15.42 -8.51
CA PHE A 343 13.28 -14.21 -8.26
C PHE A 343 14.06 -13.71 -9.50
N GLU A 344 14.45 -14.60 -10.42
CA GLU A 344 14.99 -14.19 -11.73
C GLU A 344 13.95 -13.41 -12.55
N PHE A 345 12.71 -13.90 -12.62
CA PHE A 345 11.61 -13.18 -13.28
C PHE A 345 11.31 -11.83 -12.62
N LEU A 346 11.34 -11.75 -11.28
CA LEU A 346 11.17 -10.50 -10.56
C LEU A 346 12.31 -9.52 -10.86
N GLY A 347 13.56 -9.99 -10.90
CA GLY A 347 14.70 -9.15 -11.28
C GLY A 347 14.56 -8.56 -12.69
N ALA A 348 14.10 -9.37 -13.66
CA ALA A 348 13.80 -8.88 -15.00
C ALA A 348 12.64 -7.86 -15.03
N CYS A 349 11.64 -8.03 -14.14
CA CYS A 349 10.54 -7.08 -13.95
C CYS A 349 11.05 -5.73 -13.41
N ASP A 350 11.93 -5.76 -12.41
CA ASP A 350 12.46 -4.53 -11.80
C ASP A 350 13.28 -3.71 -12.80
N ILE A 351 14.12 -4.35 -13.60
CA ILE A 351 14.89 -3.67 -14.66
C ILE A 351 13.94 -2.90 -15.58
N ARG A 352 12.85 -3.54 -16.00
CA ARG A 352 11.84 -2.91 -16.86
C ARG A 352 11.11 -1.77 -16.14
N ASN A 353 10.76 -1.96 -14.88
CA ASN A 353 10.07 -0.94 -14.09
C ASN A 353 10.93 0.31 -13.91
N CYS A 354 12.23 0.14 -13.66
CA CYS A 354 13.19 1.24 -13.61
C CYS A 354 13.38 1.93 -14.97
N GLN A 355 13.52 1.15 -16.06
CA GLN A 355 13.70 1.70 -17.42
C GLN A 355 12.54 2.60 -17.84
N HIS A 356 11.31 2.25 -17.46
CA HIS A 356 10.10 3.01 -17.82
C HIS A 356 9.58 3.91 -16.68
N SER A 357 10.33 4.07 -15.58
CA SER A 357 9.95 4.90 -14.43
C SER A 357 8.55 4.59 -13.87
N MET A 358 8.16 3.32 -13.83
CA MET A 358 6.84 2.87 -13.37
C MET A 358 6.82 2.74 -11.83
N LEU A 359 6.69 3.87 -11.13
CA LEU A 359 6.79 3.96 -9.66
C LEU A 359 5.88 2.96 -8.92
N GLU A 360 4.60 2.88 -9.27
CA GLU A 360 3.63 1.96 -8.65
C GLU A 360 4.09 0.50 -8.76
N LEU A 361 4.54 0.09 -9.95
CA LEU A 361 4.99 -1.29 -10.19
C LEU A 361 6.33 -1.61 -9.53
N MET A 362 7.20 -0.62 -9.35
CA MET A 362 8.41 -0.80 -8.53
C MET A 362 8.02 -1.08 -7.08
N CYS A 363 7.11 -0.29 -6.51
CA CYS A 363 6.65 -0.49 -5.14
C CYS A 363 5.94 -1.84 -4.95
N THR A 364 5.05 -2.22 -5.87
CA THR A 364 4.37 -3.53 -5.81
C THR A 364 5.33 -4.70 -5.99
N SER A 365 6.38 -4.56 -6.82
CA SER A 365 7.42 -5.59 -6.94
C SER A 365 8.12 -5.88 -5.61
N TYR A 366 8.52 -4.84 -4.86
CA TYR A 366 9.13 -5.01 -3.54
C TYR A 366 8.15 -5.62 -2.52
N SER A 367 6.87 -5.24 -2.53
CA SER A 367 5.89 -5.87 -1.64
C SER A 367 5.65 -7.34 -2.00
N VAL A 368 5.64 -7.70 -3.30
CA VAL A 368 5.53 -9.09 -3.75
C VAL A 368 6.77 -9.89 -3.33
N LYS A 369 7.98 -9.35 -3.47
CA LYS A 369 9.21 -9.98 -2.96
C LYS A 369 9.13 -10.22 -1.45
N SER A 370 8.71 -9.21 -0.70
CA SER A 370 8.54 -9.32 0.75
C SER A 370 7.57 -10.45 1.11
N ALA A 371 6.40 -10.49 0.46
CA ALA A 371 5.42 -11.56 0.65
C ALA A 371 5.96 -12.94 0.28
N LEU A 372 6.66 -13.09 -0.86
CA LEU A 372 7.26 -14.38 -1.25
C LEU A 372 8.32 -14.85 -0.27
N TRP A 373 9.19 -13.94 0.19
CA TRP A 373 10.18 -14.28 1.22
C TRP A 373 9.51 -14.73 2.52
N ARG A 374 8.42 -14.08 2.92
CA ARG A 374 7.60 -14.50 4.07
C ARG A 374 7.00 -15.90 3.86
N MET A 375 6.48 -16.19 2.67
CA MET A 375 5.88 -17.48 2.33
C MET A 375 6.91 -18.62 2.36
N TYR A 376 8.11 -18.40 1.82
CA TYR A 376 9.22 -19.35 1.94
C TYR A 376 9.82 -19.41 3.34
N GLY A 377 9.48 -18.46 4.20
CA GLY A 377 9.90 -18.47 5.60
C GLY A 377 11.21 -17.75 5.89
N LEU A 378 11.68 -16.91 4.98
CA LEU A 378 12.92 -16.14 5.09
C LEU A 378 12.63 -14.71 5.59
N LYS A 379 12.35 -14.59 6.89
CA LYS A 379 11.88 -13.32 7.50
C LYS A 379 12.86 -12.16 7.40
N ASN A 380 14.17 -12.43 7.46
CA ASN A 380 15.17 -11.36 7.32
C ASN A 380 15.12 -10.73 5.92
N MET A 381 14.82 -11.53 4.89
CA MET A 381 14.67 -11.05 3.51
C MET A 381 13.34 -10.33 3.29
N GLU A 382 12.26 -10.79 3.95
CA GLU A 382 10.98 -10.05 4.03
C GLU A 382 11.22 -8.64 4.59
N LEU A 383 11.90 -8.57 5.74
CA LEU A 383 12.18 -7.31 6.42
C LEU A 383 13.05 -6.39 5.57
N LEU A 384 14.13 -6.91 4.97
CA LEU A 384 15.01 -6.15 4.10
C LEU A 384 14.26 -5.61 2.88
N SER A 385 13.43 -6.42 2.23
CA SER A 385 12.62 -5.98 1.09
C SER A 385 11.62 -4.89 1.47
N SER A 386 11.01 -5.01 2.66
CA SER A 386 10.07 -4.03 3.20
C SER A 386 10.77 -2.72 3.57
N GLN A 387 11.94 -2.80 4.20
CA GLN A 387 12.77 -1.63 4.54
C GLN A 387 13.27 -0.91 3.29
N LEU A 388 13.74 -1.64 2.28
CA LEU A 388 14.14 -1.06 1.00
C LEU A 388 12.99 -0.26 0.39
N LEU A 389 11.78 -0.82 0.37
CA LEU A 389 10.59 -0.11 -0.12
C LEU A 389 10.32 1.18 0.67
N LEU A 390 10.33 1.12 2.00
CA LEU A 390 10.07 2.29 2.86
C LEU A 390 11.15 3.38 2.74
N HIS A 391 12.39 2.99 2.44
CA HIS A 391 13.50 3.92 2.21
C HIS A 391 13.61 4.42 0.77
N MET A 392 12.86 3.83 -0.18
CA MET A 392 12.87 4.30 -1.56
C MET A 392 12.24 5.69 -1.66
N ASN A 393 13.05 6.68 -2.05
CA ASN A 393 12.55 8.01 -2.34
C ASN A 393 11.93 8.02 -3.75
N THR A 394 10.60 8.06 -3.80
CA THR A 394 9.83 8.14 -5.04
C THR A 394 9.50 9.58 -5.46
N CYS A 395 10.05 10.59 -4.78
CA CYS A 395 9.82 11.99 -5.13
C CYS A 395 10.33 12.29 -6.55
N ASP A 396 9.43 12.78 -7.40
CA ASP A 396 9.81 13.44 -8.65
C ASP A 396 10.11 14.93 -8.34
N PRO A 397 11.37 15.39 -8.42
CA PRO A 397 11.72 16.77 -8.12
C PRO A 397 11.00 17.79 -9.04
N SER A 398 10.48 17.36 -10.19
CA SER A 398 9.77 18.21 -11.14
C SER A 398 8.26 18.35 -10.86
N ARG A 399 7.65 17.37 -10.18
CA ARG A 399 6.20 17.32 -9.88
C ARG A 399 5.85 17.67 -8.43
N GLY A 400 6.82 18.16 -7.65
CA GLY A 400 6.66 18.44 -6.22
C GLY A 400 6.89 17.18 -5.37
N GLN A 401 6.83 17.31 -4.03
CA GLN A 401 7.08 16.26 -3.03
C GLN A 401 6.02 15.13 -3.02
N LEU A 402 5.64 14.63 -4.20
CA LEU A 402 4.76 13.49 -4.37
C LEU A 402 5.57 12.21 -4.20
N VAL A 403 5.63 11.75 -2.94
CA VAL A 403 6.04 10.39 -2.59
C VAL A 403 4.83 9.48 -2.83
N PHE A 404 5.04 8.39 -3.55
CA PHE A 404 4.05 7.31 -3.70
C PHE A 404 3.79 6.65 -2.34
N SER A 405 2.54 6.64 -1.91
CA SER A 405 2.05 6.13 -0.64
C SER A 405 0.77 5.34 -0.87
N GLY A 406 0.93 4.15 -1.47
CA GLY A 406 -0.15 3.21 -1.76
C GLY A 406 -0.20 1.98 -0.84
N GLU A 407 -0.96 0.97 -1.26
CA GLU A 407 -1.07 -0.35 -0.60
C GLU A 407 0.30 -1.00 -0.28
N PRO A 408 1.31 -1.02 -1.19
CA PRO A 408 2.60 -1.64 -0.92
C PRO A 408 3.32 -1.05 0.30
N THR A 409 3.23 0.26 0.49
CA THR A 409 3.83 0.98 1.62
C THR A 409 3.17 0.58 2.93
N CYS A 410 1.84 0.43 2.94
CA CYS A 410 1.10 -0.06 4.10
C CYS A 410 1.47 -1.51 4.44
N LEU A 411 1.57 -2.39 3.45
CA LEU A 411 1.98 -3.78 3.64
C LEU A 411 3.40 -3.88 4.22
N ALA A 412 4.36 -3.14 3.67
CA ALA A 412 5.73 -3.12 4.17
C ALA A 412 5.82 -2.60 5.61
N GLY A 413 5.09 -1.53 5.94
CA GLY A 413 4.99 -1.04 7.32
C GLY A 413 4.40 -2.08 8.27
N CYS A 414 3.37 -2.81 7.83
CA CYS A 414 2.77 -3.90 8.62
C CYS A 414 3.75 -5.07 8.82
N SER A 415 4.52 -5.45 7.80
CA SER A 415 5.58 -6.46 7.92
C SER A 415 6.65 -6.05 8.94
N VAL A 416 7.09 -4.79 8.93
CA VAL A 416 8.04 -4.26 9.93
C VAL A 416 7.44 -4.30 11.33
N ALA A 417 6.21 -3.80 11.51
CA ALA A 417 5.53 -3.81 12.81
C ALA A 417 5.33 -5.23 13.34
N HIS A 418 4.95 -6.16 12.47
CA HIS A 418 4.79 -7.57 12.83
C HIS A 418 6.12 -8.22 13.22
N SER A 419 7.20 -7.95 12.49
CA SER A 419 8.54 -8.44 12.82
C SER A 419 9.01 -7.94 14.19
N LEU A 420 8.85 -6.64 14.48
CA LEU A 420 9.16 -6.07 15.80
C LEU A 420 8.37 -6.74 16.93
N ALA A 421 7.08 -6.98 16.72
CA ALA A 421 6.24 -7.71 17.68
C ALA A 421 6.71 -9.16 17.89
N GLN A 422 7.13 -9.87 16.83
CA GLN A 422 7.68 -11.22 16.92
C GLN A 422 9.01 -11.30 17.69
N GLN A 423 9.74 -10.17 17.80
CA GLN A 423 10.96 -10.06 18.59
C GLN A 423 10.71 -9.60 20.05
N GLY A 424 9.47 -9.28 20.41
CA GLY A 424 9.09 -8.78 21.74
C GLY A 424 9.09 -7.24 21.88
N TYR A 425 9.46 -6.50 20.83
CA TYR A 425 9.45 -5.03 20.80
C TYR A 425 8.04 -4.48 20.50
N TYR A 426 7.12 -4.69 21.44
CA TYR A 426 5.71 -4.31 21.27
C TYR A 426 5.50 -2.79 21.23
N THR A 427 6.28 -2.02 21.99
CA THR A 427 6.18 -0.55 22.04
C THR A 427 6.49 0.08 20.71
N GLU A 428 7.57 -0.37 20.07
CA GLU A 428 8.05 0.07 18.77
C GLU A 428 7.09 -0.39 17.66
N SER A 429 6.59 -1.63 17.76
CA SER A 429 5.54 -2.14 16.87
C SER A 429 4.29 -1.24 16.90
N HIS A 430 3.84 -0.84 18.09
CA HIS A 430 2.70 0.07 18.24
C HIS A 430 2.96 1.46 17.65
N LEU A 431 4.17 2.01 17.81
CA LEU A 431 4.54 3.30 17.20
C LEU A 431 4.49 3.25 15.66
N VAL A 432 4.96 2.16 15.06
CA VAL A 432 4.87 1.96 13.60
C VAL A 432 3.41 1.86 13.15
N LEU A 433 2.58 1.10 13.87
CA LEU A 433 1.15 0.98 13.55
C LEU A 433 0.40 2.31 13.74
N ASP A 434 0.75 3.11 14.74
CA ASP A 434 0.19 4.44 14.93
C ASP A 434 0.61 5.40 13.82
N HIS A 435 1.84 5.29 13.31
CA HIS A 435 2.28 6.01 12.12
C HIS A 435 1.44 5.62 10.90
N LEU A 436 1.25 4.33 10.65
CA LEU A 436 0.40 3.83 9.55
C LEU A 436 -1.04 4.29 9.68
N LYS A 437 -1.59 4.34 10.89
CA LYS A 437 -2.95 4.86 11.13
C LYS A 437 -3.08 6.34 10.78
N ARG A 438 -2.04 7.15 11.01
CA ARG A 438 -2.01 8.58 10.62
C ARG A 438 -1.84 8.74 9.12
N GLN A 439 -1.02 7.89 8.49
CA GLN A 439 -0.78 7.90 7.06
C GLN A 439 -1.97 7.36 6.25
N PHE A 440 -2.73 6.41 6.79
CA PHE A 440 -3.87 5.78 6.12
C PHE A 440 -5.13 5.83 7.03
N PRO A 441 -5.80 7.00 7.12
CA PRO A 441 -6.95 7.18 7.99
C PRO A 441 -8.16 6.35 7.54
N TRP A 442 -9.06 6.06 8.47
CA TRP A 442 -10.34 5.43 8.17
C TRP A 442 -11.33 6.45 7.59
N PRO A 443 -12.16 6.12 6.58
CA PRO A 443 -12.31 4.83 5.89
C PRO A 443 -11.53 4.76 4.55
N ASN A 444 -10.26 4.41 4.58
CA ASN A 444 -9.50 4.06 3.37
C ASN A 444 -9.56 2.54 3.12
N SER A 445 -9.54 2.08 1.86
CA SER A 445 -9.31 0.68 1.49
C SER A 445 -8.08 0.08 2.18
N ASN A 446 -6.99 0.85 2.26
CA ASN A 446 -5.72 0.43 2.90
C ASN A 446 -5.84 0.31 4.43
N SER A 447 -6.88 0.89 5.05
CA SER A 447 -7.05 0.84 6.51
C SER A 447 -7.31 -0.58 7.01
N LYS A 448 -7.89 -1.46 6.18
CA LYS A 448 -8.09 -2.87 6.49
C LYS A 448 -6.78 -3.62 6.75
N ILE A 449 -5.70 -3.23 6.07
CA ILE A 449 -4.41 -3.93 6.14
C ILE A 449 -3.76 -3.69 7.51
N TRP A 450 -3.60 -2.42 7.90
CA TRP A 450 -2.98 -2.11 9.20
C TRP A 450 -3.89 -2.46 10.37
N THR A 451 -5.22 -2.38 10.21
CA THR A 451 -6.16 -2.83 11.26
C THR A 451 -6.04 -4.34 11.49
N ASN A 452 -5.98 -5.16 10.43
CA ASN A 452 -5.71 -6.59 10.56
C ASN A 452 -4.39 -6.82 11.33
N CYS A 453 -3.27 -6.26 10.85
CA CYS A 453 -1.97 -6.42 11.51
C CYS A 453 -2.00 -6.01 13.00
N THR A 454 -2.69 -4.91 13.32
CA THR A 454 -2.86 -4.42 14.70
C THR A 454 -3.61 -5.42 15.57
N GLN A 455 -4.70 -6.00 15.06
CA GLN A 455 -5.46 -7.01 15.82
C GLN A 455 -4.63 -8.29 15.99
N THR A 456 -3.95 -8.76 14.95
CA THR A 456 -3.11 -9.97 15.03
C THR A 456 -1.99 -9.83 16.06
N VAL A 457 -1.31 -8.68 16.14
CA VAL A 457 -0.29 -8.42 17.17
C VAL A 457 -0.90 -8.41 18.58
N LYS A 458 -2.08 -7.80 18.76
CA LYS A 458 -2.79 -7.78 20.05
C LYS A 458 -3.28 -9.16 20.48
N ILE A 459 -3.80 -9.95 19.55
CA ILE A 459 -4.21 -11.35 19.77
C ILE A 459 -3.01 -12.17 20.20
N GLN A 460 -1.88 -12.10 19.48
CA GLN A 460 -0.66 -12.82 19.83
C GLN A 460 -0.19 -12.46 21.24
N ARG A 461 -0.12 -11.17 21.59
CA ARG A 461 0.29 -10.73 22.92
C ARG A 461 -0.67 -11.20 24.03
N ALA A 462 -1.98 -11.06 23.81
CA ALA A 462 -2.99 -11.50 24.78
C ALA A 462 -2.98 -13.02 24.98
N LEU A 463 -2.79 -13.78 23.90
CA LEU A 463 -2.66 -15.23 23.93
C LEU A 463 -1.42 -15.66 24.73
N LEU A 464 -0.29 -15.00 24.49
CA LEU A 464 0.96 -15.32 25.20
C LEU A 464 0.89 -14.97 26.70
N GLY A 465 0.18 -13.90 27.07
CA GLY A 465 -0.08 -13.53 28.47
C GLY A 465 -1.20 -14.32 29.15
N GLY A 466 -1.91 -15.22 28.45
CA GLY A 466 -3.02 -16.00 29.02
C GLY A 466 -4.32 -15.21 29.23
N ASN A 467 -4.47 -14.03 28.64
CA ASN A 467 -5.65 -13.17 28.79
C ASN A 467 -6.75 -13.56 27.77
N TRP A 468 -7.44 -14.67 28.02
CA TRP A 468 -8.43 -15.25 27.10
C TRP A 468 -9.57 -14.27 26.74
N ARG A 469 -10.08 -13.51 27.72
CA ARG A 469 -11.19 -12.55 27.50
C ARG A 469 -10.83 -11.41 26.55
N GLU A 470 -9.61 -10.89 26.64
CA GLU A 470 -9.14 -9.83 25.74
C GLU A 470 -8.87 -10.39 24.35
N CYS A 471 -8.29 -11.60 24.28
CA CYS A 471 -8.07 -12.31 23.04
C CYS A 471 -9.38 -12.51 22.25
N GLN A 472 -10.46 -12.96 22.92
CA GLN A 472 -11.78 -13.10 22.29
C GLN A 472 -12.32 -11.78 21.73
N LYS A 473 -12.18 -10.67 22.47
CA LYS A 473 -12.59 -9.34 21.98
C LYS A 473 -11.83 -8.96 20.70
N TYR A 474 -10.51 -9.11 20.68
CA TYR A 474 -9.72 -8.77 19.50
C TYR A 474 -10.04 -9.68 18.30
N ILE A 475 -10.30 -10.97 18.53
CA ILE A 475 -10.77 -11.90 17.49
C ILE A 475 -12.10 -11.42 16.89
N THR A 476 -13.07 -11.04 17.73
CA THR A 476 -14.36 -10.51 17.22
C THR A 476 -14.20 -9.24 16.39
N CYS A 477 -13.26 -8.36 16.74
CA CYS A 477 -12.93 -7.19 15.92
C CYS A 477 -12.30 -7.60 14.58
N LEU A 478 -11.41 -8.59 14.59
CA LEU A 478 -10.73 -9.11 13.39
C LEU A 478 -11.73 -9.72 12.39
N TYR A 479 -12.80 -10.37 12.86
CA TYR A 479 -13.83 -10.98 12.00
C TYR A 479 -14.43 -9.99 10.98
N SER A 480 -14.57 -8.71 11.36
CA SER A 480 -15.10 -7.67 10.46
C SER A 480 -14.17 -7.34 9.29
N VAL A 481 -12.87 -7.62 9.42
CA VAL A 481 -11.83 -7.32 8.43
C VAL A 481 -11.47 -8.58 7.65
N ASP A 482 -11.11 -9.65 8.36
CA ASP A 482 -10.75 -10.95 7.80
C ASP A 482 -11.45 -12.08 8.60
N PRO A 483 -12.58 -12.62 8.08
CA PRO A 483 -13.28 -13.73 8.71
C PRO A 483 -12.45 -15.01 8.82
N TRP A 484 -11.56 -15.27 7.85
CA TRP A 484 -10.76 -16.49 7.84
C TRP A 484 -9.70 -16.45 8.93
N GLU A 485 -8.93 -15.37 9.02
CA GLU A 485 -7.88 -15.22 10.03
C GLU A 485 -8.48 -15.16 11.45
N SER A 486 -9.65 -14.53 11.61
CA SER A 486 -10.40 -14.56 12.87
C SER A 486 -10.77 -15.99 13.30
N ASN A 487 -11.29 -16.82 12.39
CA ASN A 487 -11.64 -18.21 12.72
C ASN A 487 -10.41 -19.04 13.04
N TYR A 488 -9.29 -18.82 12.35
CA TYR A 488 -8.00 -19.44 12.67
C TYR A 488 -7.56 -19.10 14.11
N TRP A 489 -7.56 -17.82 14.50
CA TRP A 489 -7.20 -17.42 15.86
C TRP A 489 -8.16 -17.93 16.93
N ARG A 490 -9.46 -18.05 16.59
CA ARG A 490 -10.46 -18.68 17.48
C ARG A 490 -10.11 -20.13 17.78
N ILE A 491 -9.69 -20.90 16.77
CA ILE A 491 -9.26 -22.29 16.97
C ILE A 491 -8.00 -22.34 17.84
N VAL A 492 -7.01 -21.49 17.57
CA VAL A 492 -5.77 -21.42 18.36
C VAL A 492 -6.10 -21.09 19.82
N LEU A 493 -7.03 -20.17 20.07
CA LEU A 493 -7.49 -19.86 21.41
C LEU A 493 -8.13 -21.08 22.11
N LEU A 494 -9.06 -21.78 21.44
CA LEU A 494 -9.70 -22.99 21.98
C LEU A 494 -8.69 -24.09 22.33
N LEU A 495 -7.62 -24.23 21.53
CA LEU A 495 -6.52 -25.13 21.80
C LEU A 495 -5.78 -24.75 23.09
N HIS A 496 -5.51 -23.47 23.30
CA HIS A 496 -4.87 -22.97 24.51
C HIS A 496 -5.77 -23.03 25.76
N GLU A 497 -7.10 -22.89 25.61
CA GLU A 497 -8.09 -23.10 26.67
C GLU A 497 -8.27 -24.59 27.04
N GLY A 498 -7.81 -25.51 26.18
CA GLY A 498 -7.92 -26.96 26.38
C GLY A 498 -9.24 -27.56 25.89
N ASN A 499 -10.06 -26.82 25.17
CA ASN A 499 -11.33 -27.29 24.60
C ASN A 499 -11.12 -28.00 23.26
N LEU A 500 -10.53 -29.20 23.33
CA LEU A 500 -10.05 -29.93 22.15
C LEU A 500 -11.18 -30.38 21.21
N GLN A 501 -12.36 -30.74 21.74
CA GLN A 501 -13.47 -31.22 20.92
C GLN A 501 -14.06 -30.11 20.03
N GLN A 502 -14.31 -28.93 20.61
CA GLN A 502 -14.80 -27.78 19.85
C GLN A 502 -13.72 -27.30 18.86
N SER A 503 -12.46 -27.29 19.27
CA SER A 503 -11.34 -26.96 18.39
C SER A 503 -11.29 -27.86 17.15
N LEU A 504 -11.47 -29.18 17.28
CA LEU A 504 -11.46 -30.10 16.13
C LEU A 504 -12.61 -29.84 15.16
N GLN A 505 -13.83 -29.62 15.68
CA GLN A 505 -15.00 -29.35 14.84
C GLN A 505 -14.83 -28.07 14.02
N GLU A 506 -14.34 -27.00 14.65
CA GLU A 506 -14.07 -25.72 13.99
C GLU A 506 -12.95 -25.83 12.93
N VAL A 507 -11.89 -26.60 13.20
CA VAL A 507 -10.83 -26.88 12.22
C VAL A 507 -11.39 -27.57 10.99
N ASP A 508 -12.19 -28.63 11.17
CA ASP A 508 -12.76 -29.39 10.05
C ASP A 508 -13.73 -28.55 9.20
N ASN A 509 -14.49 -27.66 9.84
CA ASN A 509 -15.36 -26.71 9.15
C ASN A 509 -14.53 -25.71 8.32
N LEU A 510 -13.43 -25.19 8.88
CA LEU A 510 -12.58 -24.22 8.19
C LEU A 510 -11.78 -24.86 7.04
N ILE A 511 -11.36 -26.12 7.18
CA ILE A 511 -10.72 -26.88 6.08
C ILE A 511 -11.70 -27.05 4.91
N LYS A 512 -12.97 -27.37 5.18
CA LYS A 512 -14.00 -27.47 4.12
C LYS A 512 -14.24 -26.13 3.43
N ALA A 513 -14.31 -25.04 4.20
CA ALA A 513 -14.49 -23.70 3.64
C ALA A 513 -13.31 -23.29 2.74
N THR A 514 -12.07 -23.50 3.19
CA THR A 514 -10.85 -23.17 2.41
C THR A 514 -10.71 -23.99 1.14
N ALA A 515 -11.37 -25.14 1.01
CA ALA A 515 -11.35 -25.92 -0.23
C ALA A 515 -11.93 -25.15 -1.43
N SER A 516 -12.87 -24.23 -1.18
CA SER A 516 -13.54 -23.40 -2.19
C SER A 516 -12.77 -22.12 -2.56
N GLU A 517 -11.82 -21.68 -1.75
CA GLU A 517 -11.04 -20.46 -2.01
C GLU A 517 -9.91 -20.71 -3.02
N THR A 518 -9.64 -19.74 -3.89
CA THR A 518 -8.54 -19.82 -4.86
C THR A 518 -7.23 -19.26 -4.34
N ASP A 519 -7.29 -18.32 -3.40
CA ASP A 519 -6.15 -17.49 -3.01
C ASP A 519 -5.48 -18.03 -1.75
N LEU A 520 -4.16 -18.25 -1.82
CA LEU A 520 -3.35 -18.81 -0.72
C LEU A 520 -3.87 -20.15 -0.19
N LYS A 521 -4.71 -20.86 -0.96
CA LYS A 521 -5.37 -22.11 -0.57
C LYS A 521 -4.39 -23.10 0.04
N ASN A 522 -3.30 -23.38 -0.67
CA ASN A 522 -2.33 -24.39 -0.23
C ASN A 522 -1.65 -24.01 1.09
N TYR A 523 -1.29 -22.74 1.27
CA TYR A 523 -0.69 -22.24 2.50
C TYR A 523 -1.66 -22.31 3.68
N LYS A 524 -2.89 -21.82 3.49
CA LYS A 524 -3.97 -21.88 4.49
C LYS A 524 -4.30 -23.34 4.87
N GLN A 525 -4.35 -24.25 3.90
CA GLN A 525 -4.61 -25.67 4.14
C GLN A 525 -3.50 -26.31 4.96
N ILE A 526 -2.23 -26.08 4.62
CA ILE A 526 -1.09 -26.62 5.38
C ILE A 526 -1.13 -26.14 6.83
N LEU A 527 -1.38 -24.85 7.06
CA LEU A 527 -1.52 -24.30 8.42
C LEU A 527 -2.62 -25.01 9.23
N LEU A 528 -3.78 -25.27 8.61
CA LEU A 528 -4.89 -25.96 9.27
C LEU A 528 -4.60 -27.44 9.51
N VAL A 529 -3.90 -28.13 8.61
CA VAL A 529 -3.47 -29.53 8.80
C VAL A 529 -2.47 -29.63 9.95
N ILE A 530 -1.50 -28.71 10.02
CA ILE A 530 -0.57 -28.64 11.16
C ILE A 530 -1.36 -28.40 12.45
N LEU A 531 -2.28 -27.42 12.47
CA LEU A 531 -3.11 -27.12 13.63
C LEU A 531 -3.94 -28.34 14.06
N LYS A 532 -4.56 -29.06 13.12
CA LYS A 532 -5.27 -30.32 13.40
C LYS A 532 -4.37 -31.36 14.06
N GLY A 533 -3.17 -31.54 13.52
CA GLY A 533 -2.14 -32.42 14.10
C GLY A 533 -1.77 -32.01 15.54
N THR A 534 -1.64 -30.70 15.81
CA THR A 534 -1.36 -30.22 17.17
C THR A 534 -2.49 -30.52 18.16
N VAL A 535 -3.75 -30.41 17.75
CA VAL A 535 -4.90 -30.73 18.60
C VAL A 535 -4.88 -32.21 18.99
N PHE A 536 -4.61 -33.12 18.03
CA PHE A 536 -4.48 -34.55 18.31
C PHE A 536 -3.27 -34.88 19.20
N SER A 537 -2.15 -34.18 19.01
CA SER A 537 -0.95 -34.33 19.85
C SER A 537 -1.24 -33.94 21.30
N VAL A 538 -1.93 -32.82 21.52
CA VAL A 538 -2.35 -32.36 22.86
C VAL A 538 -3.36 -33.33 23.48
N ALA A 539 -4.27 -33.90 22.67
CA ALA A 539 -5.19 -34.96 23.10
C ALA A 539 -4.50 -36.28 23.49
N GLY A 540 -3.20 -36.44 23.20
CA GLY A 540 -2.43 -37.65 23.47
C GLY A 540 -2.54 -38.73 22.40
N GLN A 541 -3.16 -38.43 21.26
CA GLN A 541 -3.26 -39.35 20.12
C GLN A 541 -2.05 -39.17 19.20
N SER A 542 -0.87 -39.60 19.67
CA SER A 542 0.40 -39.41 18.98
C SER A 542 0.44 -40.02 17.56
N GLN A 543 -0.22 -41.16 17.34
CA GLN A 543 -0.23 -41.84 16.05
C GLN A 543 -1.02 -41.07 14.99
N THR A 544 -2.23 -40.58 15.32
CA THR A 544 -3.06 -39.80 14.40
C THR A 544 -2.44 -38.43 14.12
N ALA A 545 -1.86 -37.79 15.14
CA ALA A 545 -1.12 -36.54 14.97
C ALA A 545 0.04 -36.69 13.97
N MET A 546 0.79 -37.79 14.04
CA MET A 546 1.90 -38.06 13.13
C MET A 546 1.47 -38.15 11.66
N LEU A 547 0.29 -38.73 11.36
CA LEU A 547 -0.23 -38.81 10.00
C LEU A 547 -0.44 -37.41 9.38
N PHE A 548 -1.06 -36.50 10.13
CA PHE A 548 -1.29 -35.13 9.67
C PHE A 548 0.01 -34.33 9.51
N PHE A 549 0.99 -34.52 10.40
CA PHE A 549 2.27 -33.85 10.25
C PHE A 549 3.07 -34.35 9.04
N VAL A 550 3.03 -35.66 8.74
CA VAL A 550 3.67 -36.19 7.53
C VAL A 550 2.99 -35.68 6.27
N GLU A 551 1.65 -35.60 6.25
CA GLU A 551 0.90 -35.00 5.15
C GLU A 551 1.31 -33.53 4.93
N ALA A 552 1.37 -32.73 6.00
CA ALA A 552 1.80 -31.35 5.94
C ALA A 552 3.26 -31.22 5.47
N LEU A 553 4.15 -32.11 5.90
CA LEU A 553 5.58 -32.10 5.53
C LEU A 553 5.75 -32.30 4.01
N ILE A 554 5.07 -33.29 3.44
CA ILE A 554 5.11 -33.56 1.99
C ILE A 554 4.62 -32.34 1.21
N ALA A 555 3.53 -31.71 1.69
CA ALA A 555 2.99 -30.51 1.07
C ALA A 555 3.95 -29.30 1.16
N CYS A 556 4.61 -29.10 2.31
CA CYS A 556 5.59 -28.04 2.51
C CYS A 556 6.80 -28.20 1.56
N GLN A 557 7.33 -29.42 1.43
CA GLN A 557 8.47 -29.72 0.58
C GLN A 557 8.15 -29.51 -0.91
N LYS A 558 6.94 -29.88 -1.33
CA LYS A 558 6.48 -29.65 -2.71
C LYS A 558 6.36 -28.16 -3.05
N LEU A 559 6.01 -27.32 -2.08
CA LEU A 559 5.77 -25.88 -2.28
C LEU A 559 6.91 -24.98 -1.78
N TYR A 560 8.01 -25.55 -1.29
CA TYR A 560 9.17 -24.83 -0.76
C TYR A 560 8.87 -23.92 0.46
N PHE A 561 7.86 -24.25 1.27
CA PHE A 561 7.56 -23.50 2.50
C PHE A 561 8.49 -23.92 3.65
N HIS A 562 9.75 -23.49 3.60
CA HIS A 562 10.82 -23.96 4.49
C HIS A 562 10.56 -23.70 5.98
N TYR A 563 9.91 -22.58 6.33
CA TYR A 563 9.57 -22.31 7.74
C TYR A 563 8.47 -23.22 8.27
N LEU A 564 7.43 -23.49 7.47
CA LEU A 564 6.38 -24.43 7.84
C LEU A 564 6.90 -25.86 7.88
N GLU A 565 7.82 -26.22 6.98
CA GLU A 565 8.57 -27.48 7.03
C GLU A 565 9.30 -27.62 8.38
N ALA A 566 10.08 -26.61 8.77
CA ALA A 566 10.80 -26.63 10.05
C ALA A 566 9.86 -26.76 11.26
N ILE A 567 8.76 -25.98 11.30
CA ILE A 567 7.75 -26.10 12.36
C ILE A 567 7.13 -27.50 12.40
N THR A 568 6.80 -28.06 11.23
CA THR A 568 6.21 -29.41 11.13
C THR A 568 7.18 -30.48 11.62
N LEU A 569 8.46 -30.37 11.27
CA LEU A 569 9.51 -31.28 11.74
C LEU A 569 9.69 -31.21 13.27
N LEU A 570 9.51 -30.04 13.88
CA LEU A 570 9.55 -29.89 15.34
C LEU A 570 8.32 -30.49 16.01
N HIS A 571 7.13 -30.36 15.41
CA HIS A 571 5.95 -31.10 15.85
C HIS A 571 6.16 -32.63 15.76
N ILE A 572 6.79 -33.12 14.70
CA ILE A 572 7.14 -34.54 14.56
C ILE A 572 8.15 -34.96 15.64
N ALA A 573 9.19 -34.17 15.88
CA ALA A 573 10.18 -34.44 16.93
C ALA A 573 9.52 -34.49 18.31
N GLN A 574 8.59 -33.58 18.61
CA GLN A 574 7.81 -33.61 19.85
C GLN A 574 6.99 -34.90 19.99
N VAL A 575 6.31 -35.35 18.94
CA VAL A 575 5.57 -36.62 18.96
C VAL A 575 6.53 -37.81 19.15
N GLN A 576 7.71 -37.79 18.51
CA GLN A 576 8.73 -38.84 18.67
C GLN A 576 9.27 -38.92 20.10
N ILE A 577 9.46 -37.78 20.79
CA ILE A 577 9.80 -37.76 22.21
C ILE A 577 8.70 -38.44 23.03
N CYS A 578 7.42 -38.14 22.75
CA CYS A 578 6.30 -38.78 23.44
C CYS A 578 6.22 -40.29 23.20
N LEU A 579 6.74 -40.78 22.06
CA LEU A 579 6.82 -42.21 21.72
C LEU A 579 8.13 -42.87 22.20
N GLY A 580 9.08 -42.11 22.77
CA GLY A 580 10.37 -42.63 23.26
C GLY A 580 11.49 -42.72 22.21
N PHE A 581 11.30 -42.19 21.01
CA PHE A 581 12.31 -42.22 19.93
C PHE A 581 13.25 -41.00 19.95
N TYR A 582 14.06 -40.87 21.01
CA TYR A 582 14.85 -39.64 21.25
C TYR A 582 15.95 -39.37 20.23
N HIS A 583 16.65 -40.41 19.74
CA HIS A 583 17.73 -40.22 18.75
C HIS A 583 17.22 -39.67 17.43
N LYS A 584 16.12 -40.23 16.92
CA LYS A 584 15.45 -39.74 15.70
C LYS A 584 14.95 -38.30 15.87
N ALA A 585 14.40 -37.98 17.05
CA ALA A 585 13.95 -36.62 17.35
C ALA A 585 15.12 -35.63 17.35
N LEU A 586 16.28 -36.01 17.88
CA LEU A 586 17.48 -35.17 17.87
C LEU A 586 18.01 -34.93 16.45
N GLU A 587 17.99 -35.95 15.58
CA GLU A 587 18.36 -35.80 14.16
C GLU A 587 17.47 -34.78 13.43
N LEU A 588 16.15 -34.83 13.66
CA LEU A 588 15.20 -33.86 13.10
C LEU A 588 15.39 -32.44 13.63
N ILE A 589 15.70 -32.29 14.92
CA ILE A 589 15.99 -30.98 15.52
C ILE A 589 17.26 -30.39 14.92
N ASN A 590 18.30 -31.22 14.75
CA ASN A 590 19.57 -30.79 14.16
C ASN A 590 19.41 -30.36 12.69
N SER A 591 18.56 -31.03 11.91
CA SER A 591 18.32 -30.63 10.52
C SER A 591 17.61 -29.27 10.40
N CYS A 592 16.79 -28.90 11.38
CA CYS A 592 16.02 -27.64 11.39
C CYS A 592 16.69 -26.49 12.16
N ASN A 593 17.83 -26.73 12.81
CA ASN A 593 18.43 -25.78 13.74
C ASN A 593 18.73 -24.42 13.09
N LEU A 594 19.36 -24.45 11.91
CA LEU A 594 19.74 -23.23 11.20
C LEU A 594 18.52 -22.40 10.80
N THR A 595 17.47 -23.02 10.26
CA THR A 595 16.27 -22.31 9.78
C THR A 595 15.50 -21.67 10.93
N MET A 596 15.39 -22.36 12.07
CA MET A 596 14.70 -21.84 13.25
C MET A 596 15.46 -20.71 13.94
N LEU A 597 16.78 -20.84 14.12
CA LEU A 597 17.56 -19.78 14.77
C LEU A 597 17.62 -18.50 13.92
N THR A 598 17.67 -18.64 12.59
CA THR A 598 17.80 -17.49 11.67
C THR A 598 16.47 -16.80 11.37
N ASN A 599 15.38 -17.56 11.18
CA ASN A 599 14.09 -17.03 10.73
C ASN A 599 12.94 -17.23 11.71
N GLY A 600 13.14 -17.94 12.82
CA GLY A 600 12.12 -18.15 13.85
C GLY A 600 11.72 -16.86 14.55
N SER A 601 10.44 -16.77 14.93
CA SER A 601 10.02 -15.76 15.92
C SER A 601 10.77 -16.02 17.23
N MET A 602 10.90 -15.03 18.11
CA MET A 602 11.53 -15.28 19.41
C MET A 602 10.79 -16.38 20.19
N TYR A 603 9.47 -16.45 20.03
CA TYR A 603 8.64 -17.48 20.68
C TYR A 603 8.95 -18.87 20.13
N ASP A 604 9.00 -19.02 18.81
CA ASP A 604 9.29 -20.30 18.16
C ASP A 604 10.74 -20.74 18.39
N ARG A 605 11.68 -19.79 18.45
CA ARG A 605 13.08 -20.04 18.82
C ARG A 605 13.20 -20.54 20.25
N SER A 606 12.49 -19.92 21.19
CA SER A 606 12.49 -20.37 22.58
C SER A 606 11.86 -21.76 22.73
N LYS A 607 10.76 -22.04 22.01
CA LYS A 607 10.16 -23.39 21.99
C LYS A 607 11.10 -24.42 21.39
N PHE A 608 11.77 -24.08 20.29
CA PHE A 608 12.79 -24.92 19.67
C PHE A 608 13.91 -25.28 20.66
N GLN A 609 14.48 -24.28 21.35
CA GLN A 609 15.52 -24.48 22.35
C GLN A 609 15.03 -25.34 23.54
N PHE A 610 13.79 -25.13 23.99
CA PHE A 610 13.18 -25.94 25.04
C PHE A 610 12.98 -27.40 24.61
N LEU A 611 12.49 -27.63 23.38
CA LEU A 611 12.34 -28.96 22.81
C LEU A 611 13.70 -29.66 22.67
N TRP A 612 14.72 -28.93 22.20
CA TRP A 612 16.07 -29.44 22.07
C TRP A 612 16.65 -29.88 23.42
N ALA A 613 16.54 -29.03 24.45
CA ALA A 613 16.94 -29.39 25.81
C ALA A 613 16.22 -30.66 26.30
N ARG A 614 14.91 -30.78 26.08
CA ARG A 614 14.14 -31.99 26.44
C ARG A 614 14.64 -33.25 25.73
N CYS A 615 14.93 -33.17 24.43
CA CYS A 615 15.51 -34.29 23.67
C CYS A 615 16.85 -34.73 24.25
N ILE A 616 17.73 -33.76 24.50
CA ILE A 616 19.07 -34.02 25.04
C ILE A 616 18.96 -34.72 26.40
N LEU A 617 18.13 -34.17 27.31
CA LEU A 617 17.90 -34.74 28.64
C LEU A 617 17.35 -36.17 28.56
N ALA A 618 16.35 -36.40 27.71
CA ALA A 618 15.76 -37.74 27.54
C ALA A 618 16.77 -38.76 26.95
N SER A 619 17.63 -38.34 26.03
CA SER A 619 18.69 -39.20 25.46
C SER A 619 19.80 -39.54 26.46
N SER A 620 19.96 -38.73 27.52
CA SER A 620 21.06 -38.86 28.49
C SER A 620 20.85 -39.96 29.54
N HIS A 621 19.65 -40.56 29.63
CA HIS A 621 19.34 -41.59 30.63
C HIS A 621 20.16 -42.87 30.50
N VAL A 622 20.75 -43.14 29.33
CA VAL A 622 21.54 -44.34 29.06
C VAL A 622 23.06 -44.09 29.21
N LYS A 623 23.50 -42.84 29.42
CA LYS A 623 24.91 -42.44 29.41
C LYS A 623 25.59 -42.58 30.79
N SER A 624 26.93 -42.65 30.79
CA SER A 624 27.75 -42.68 32.01
C SER A 624 27.62 -41.38 32.83
N THR A 625 27.90 -41.43 34.14
CA THR A 625 27.68 -40.30 35.06
C THR A 625 28.43 -39.02 34.67
N LYS A 626 29.65 -39.14 34.14
CA LYS A 626 30.47 -37.99 33.69
C LYS A 626 30.00 -37.39 32.36
N GLU A 627 29.55 -38.23 31.44
CA GLU A 627 28.98 -37.76 30.16
C GLU A 627 27.59 -37.16 30.40
N ARG A 628 26.83 -37.71 31.34
CA ARG A 628 25.54 -37.18 31.76
C ARG A 628 25.69 -35.78 32.35
N SER A 629 26.65 -35.53 33.25
CA SER A 629 26.84 -34.19 33.81
C SER A 629 27.19 -33.13 32.75
N ALA A 630 28.04 -33.48 31.77
CA ALA A 630 28.36 -32.59 30.64
C ALA A 630 27.09 -32.27 29.81
N VAL A 631 26.29 -33.28 29.51
CA VAL A 631 25.03 -33.12 28.76
C VAL A 631 24.00 -32.28 29.53
N LEU A 632 23.91 -32.43 30.85
CA LEU A 632 23.05 -31.60 31.71
C LEU A 632 23.48 -30.13 31.68
N THR A 633 24.79 -29.84 31.69
CA THR A 633 25.28 -28.45 31.58
C THR A 633 24.98 -27.81 30.22
N GLU A 634 25.00 -28.58 29.13
CA GLU A 634 24.59 -28.09 27.81
C GLU A 634 23.08 -27.81 27.77
N ALA A 635 22.27 -28.70 28.34
CA ALA A 635 20.82 -28.51 28.43
C ALA A 635 20.44 -27.25 29.23
N ILE A 636 21.16 -26.93 30.32
CA ILE A 636 20.94 -25.69 31.08
C ILE A 636 21.12 -24.45 30.20
N LYS A 637 22.20 -24.38 29.40
CA LYS A 637 22.43 -23.23 28.51
C LYS A 637 21.27 -23.04 27.54
N LEU A 638 20.75 -24.13 26.96
CA LEU A 638 19.60 -24.08 26.06
C LEU A 638 18.32 -23.63 26.78
N LEU A 639 18.12 -24.07 28.03
CA LEU A 639 16.96 -23.67 28.84
C LEU A 639 17.04 -22.20 29.26
N GLU A 640 18.22 -21.69 29.64
CA GLU A 640 18.43 -20.27 29.94
C GLU A 640 18.15 -19.39 28.72
N MET A 641 18.64 -19.78 27.54
CA MET A 641 18.34 -19.08 26.29
C MET A 641 16.84 -19.06 26.00
N SER A 642 16.16 -20.21 26.20
CA SER A 642 14.72 -20.32 26.02
C SER A 642 13.95 -19.41 26.96
N TYR A 643 14.30 -19.42 28.25
CA TYR A 643 13.69 -18.59 29.29
C TYR A 643 13.85 -17.10 28.99
N ASN A 644 15.05 -16.65 28.63
CA ASN A 644 15.31 -15.24 28.31
C ASN A 644 14.44 -14.76 27.13
N GLY A 645 14.30 -15.57 26.09
CA GLY A 645 13.42 -15.24 24.95
C GLY A 645 11.93 -15.20 25.33
N LEU A 646 11.46 -16.14 26.17
CA LEU A 646 10.05 -16.16 26.61
C LEU A 646 9.74 -15.01 27.57
N ALA A 647 10.69 -14.66 28.45
CA ALA A 647 10.58 -13.54 29.36
C ALA A 647 10.51 -12.20 28.61
N GLN A 648 11.31 -12.03 27.55
CA GLN A 648 11.28 -10.83 26.70
C GLN A 648 9.92 -10.64 26.00
N ILE A 649 9.29 -11.74 25.57
CA ILE A 649 7.99 -11.71 24.88
C ILE A 649 6.82 -11.59 25.88
N GLY A 650 7.03 -11.99 27.14
CA GLY A 650 5.96 -12.09 28.15
C GLY A 650 5.11 -13.35 28.01
N ALA A 651 5.71 -14.46 27.57
CA ALA A 651 5.05 -15.76 27.45
C ALA A 651 5.14 -16.56 28.77
N ASP A 652 4.42 -16.10 29.80
CA ASP A 652 4.56 -16.55 31.19
C ASP A 652 4.30 -18.05 31.38
N TYR A 653 3.33 -18.62 30.66
CA TYR A 653 2.96 -20.05 30.76
C TYR A 653 4.11 -20.99 30.35
N ARG A 654 4.82 -20.69 29.26
CA ARG A 654 5.98 -21.49 28.83
C ARG A 654 7.21 -21.19 29.65
N ALA A 655 7.39 -19.93 30.07
CA ALA A 655 8.51 -19.56 30.93
C ALA A 655 8.48 -20.39 32.22
N ARG A 656 7.28 -20.62 32.79
CA ARG A 656 7.11 -21.52 33.95
C ARG A 656 7.60 -22.94 33.65
N ASP A 657 7.20 -23.54 32.54
CA ASP A 657 7.57 -24.92 32.18
C ASP A 657 9.10 -25.06 31.99
N VAL A 658 9.74 -24.05 31.41
CA VAL A 658 11.21 -23.99 31.24
C VAL A 658 11.90 -23.90 32.60
N VAL A 659 11.47 -22.98 33.47
CA VAL A 659 12.05 -22.78 34.81
C VAL A 659 11.87 -24.03 35.68
N TYR A 660 10.73 -24.72 35.56
CA TYR A 660 10.51 -25.99 36.23
C TYR A 660 11.54 -27.03 35.81
N LEU A 661 11.76 -27.20 34.50
CA LEU A 661 12.75 -28.15 33.99
C LEU A 661 14.18 -27.75 34.39
N MET A 662 14.50 -26.45 34.40
CA MET A 662 15.79 -25.95 34.93
C MET A 662 15.99 -26.34 36.40
N ALA A 663 14.98 -26.14 37.25
CA ALA A 663 15.06 -26.49 38.67
C ALA A 663 15.32 -27.98 38.90
N VAL A 664 14.71 -28.85 38.08
CA VAL A 664 14.96 -30.30 38.10
C VAL A 664 16.41 -30.62 37.72
N VAL A 665 16.90 -30.03 36.63
CA VAL A 665 18.27 -30.26 36.15
C VAL A 665 19.33 -29.75 37.14
N TYR A 666 19.15 -28.56 37.72
CA TYR A 666 20.05 -28.05 38.77
C TYR A 666 20.03 -28.91 40.04
N ASN A 667 18.88 -29.50 40.37
CA ASN A 667 18.79 -30.44 41.48
C ASN A 667 19.58 -31.73 41.19
N GLU A 668 19.50 -32.26 39.97
CA GLU A 668 20.30 -33.43 39.55
C GLU A 668 21.82 -33.14 39.56
N LEU A 669 22.24 -31.90 39.28
CA LEU A 669 23.65 -31.49 39.35
C LEU A 669 24.13 -31.12 40.77
N GLY A 670 23.23 -31.01 41.76
CA GLY A 670 23.57 -30.58 43.12
C GLY A 670 23.74 -29.08 43.31
N HIS A 671 23.41 -28.25 42.31
CA HIS A 671 23.46 -26.78 42.40
C HIS A 671 22.21 -26.23 43.13
N HIS A 672 22.21 -26.34 44.46
CA HIS A 672 21.04 -26.01 45.27
C HIS A 672 20.67 -24.51 45.29
N GLU A 673 21.64 -23.60 45.14
CA GLU A 673 21.40 -22.15 45.11
C GLU A 673 20.60 -21.75 43.86
N GLU A 674 21.04 -22.21 42.68
CA GLU A 674 20.39 -21.95 41.38
C GLU A 674 19.01 -22.61 41.30
N ARG A 675 18.88 -23.83 41.84
CA ARG A 675 17.58 -24.49 41.99
C ARG A 675 16.61 -23.67 42.85
N ASN A 676 17.09 -23.11 43.98
CA ASN A 676 16.26 -22.27 44.84
C ASN A 676 15.87 -20.96 44.15
N HIS A 677 16.75 -20.40 43.32
CA HIS A 677 16.45 -19.24 42.49
C HIS A 677 15.34 -19.55 41.47
N CYS A 678 15.46 -20.64 40.72
CA CYS A 678 14.43 -21.10 39.78
C CYS A 678 13.09 -21.34 40.48
N SER A 679 13.11 -21.97 41.67
CA SER A 679 11.89 -22.20 42.46
C SER A 679 11.21 -20.90 42.91
N LYS A 680 11.98 -19.86 43.26
CA LYS A 680 11.43 -18.52 43.57
C LYS A 680 10.75 -17.91 42.34
N ILE A 681 11.40 -17.96 41.18
CA ILE A 681 10.82 -17.46 39.92
C ILE A 681 9.52 -18.21 39.60
N MET A 682 9.53 -19.54 39.68
CA MET A 682 8.35 -20.37 39.45
C MET A 682 7.18 -19.96 40.35
N LYS A 683 7.41 -19.76 41.66
CA LYS A 683 6.38 -19.26 42.59
C LYS A 683 5.80 -17.91 42.15
N THR A 684 6.62 -16.99 41.64
CA THR A 684 6.11 -15.70 41.16
C THR A 684 5.24 -15.82 39.90
N LEU A 685 5.54 -16.80 39.04
CA LEU A 685 4.76 -17.08 37.82
C LEU A 685 3.46 -17.81 38.15
N ASP A 686 3.48 -18.76 39.09
CA ASP A 686 2.31 -19.51 39.52
C ASP A 686 1.23 -18.63 40.17
N VAL A 687 1.62 -17.54 40.84
CA VAL A 687 0.66 -16.56 41.40
C VAL A 687 -0.06 -15.79 40.30
N LYS A 688 0.59 -15.57 39.15
CA LYS A 688 0.03 -14.78 38.04
C LYS A 688 -0.85 -15.60 37.09
N LEU A 689 -0.59 -16.91 36.99
CA LEU A 689 -1.20 -17.77 35.99
C LEU A 689 -2.38 -18.57 36.57
N PRO A 690 -3.46 -18.79 35.80
CA PRO A 690 -4.48 -19.76 36.17
C PRO A 690 -3.88 -21.18 36.24
N PRO A 691 -4.48 -22.11 37.03
CA PRO A 691 -4.05 -23.50 37.05
C PRO A 691 -4.24 -24.11 35.66
N VAL A 692 -3.13 -24.46 35.02
CA VAL A 692 -3.13 -25.02 33.67
C VAL A 692 -3.06 -26.55 33.77
N THR A 693 -3.79 -27.24 32.89
CA THR A 693 -3.72 -28.68 32.71
C THR A 693 -2.35 -29.13 32.16
N SER A 694 -1.88 -30.31 32.57
CA SER A 694 -0.61 -30.93 32.18
C SER A 694 -0.45 -31.19 30.66
N SER A 695 -1.48 -30.91 29.86
CA SER A 695 -1.55 -31.14 28.42
C SER A 695 -0.73 -30.13 27.59
N ILE A 696 -0.41 -28.94 28.12
CA ILE A 696 0.36 -27.91 27.39
C ILE A 696 1.80 -28.35 27.10
N LEU A 697 2.38 -29.23 27.92
CA LEU A 697 3.71 -29.82 27.67
C LEU A 697 3.77 -30.64 26.37
N ARG A 698 2.62 -31.09 25.85
CA ARG A 698 2.52 -31.83 24.58
C ARG A 698 2.45 -30.91 23.37
N MET A 699 2.05 -29.66 23.54
CA MET A 699 2.02 -28.67 22.47
C MET A 699 3.45 -28.21 22.18
N PHE A 700 3.96 -28.47 20.96
CA PHE A 700 5.18 -27.81 20.47
C PHE A 700 4.88 -26.39 20.01
#